data_AF-J3MEE9-F1
#
_entry.id   AF-J3MEE9-F1
#
_cell.length_a   1.000
_cell.length_b   1.000
_cell.length_c   1.000
_cell.angle_alpha   90.00
_cell.angle_beta   90.00
_cell.angle_gamma   90.00
#
_symmetry.space_group_name_H-M   'P 1'
#
loop_
_entity.id
_entity.type
_entity.pdbx_description
1 polymer ?
#
loop_
_entity_poly.entity_id
_entity_poly.type
_entity_poly.pdbx_seq_one_letter_code
_entity_poly.pdbx_strand_id
1 'polypeptide(L)'
;MMIGNGNHIGGGQKVKQLLSMSYAQKLWDEWELQCSVLASFSLQAFFLFAAGIRRRNKSAVVRILLWLAYLSADYVAVFVLGHLTLQTGNPRHQLVLLWAPVLLLHLGGQETITAFSMEDNELWKRHLLGLVTQVALAVYVVAKSWRTNNGLLLAPVALMFVSGTVKYGERTWALKTATSDTIKGSRMTNLYKTMRARSSNQAVDSYDRDIVGRRKWWVEEKYASLVEAAGDSIPNCMNALMDIPVAPWLLPRIWSMVSEINTLRFRAHLERPEGHLDSHEDRFPSRAYKMAEIQLSLIYDHLYTKFGLRYAQDRPIIGLSLALLTLLTTSSALALFAVAKKEGMYSPVDIIVSYILLVGAVALELLSIFTMTLSFRSYCFLREKLGERSRFTRVIFWLVKIVRPYQKPLWSNKWEQYNLLAGCIKEKQAGIFMRMFRYLGLAGDTKLCSISNKTKELICNELNDSGRLEQFSHVRGTGILSKRGHHEKTPLHKSIAKVDFATSIVTWHILTDICFLHDKGGDDQHKLLAREVSNYLMDLVMRRRVLISSEGHVAHRKARDEVKEILARHKERVDEGDAGVMRRILEDGVHMIADPVESGEGQEGVDVTFASNSYETMRPVLPRAWRLARMLLNSQVEEGSGGGGSSAPWELIASVWIEMLFHLAPRCEAGFHVKNLSTGGEFITHVRFLLLNRGIGWNWVRGHA
;
A
#
# COMPACT_ATOMS: atom_id res chain seq x y z
N MET A 1 -48.06 -24.88 -59.10
CA MET A 1 -46.86 -25.75 -59.03
C MET A 1 -45.70 -24.96 -59.63
N MET A 2 -45.02 -24.15 -58.81
CA MET A 2 -43.82 -23.40 -59.20
C MET A 2 -42.80 -23.59 -58.09
N ILE A 3 -41.75 -24.37 -58.38
CA ILE A 3 -40.56 -24.45 -57.55
C ILE A 3 -39.58 -23.47 -58.19
N GLY A 4 -39.29 -22.37 -57.50
CA GLY A 4 -38.35 -21.36 -57.94
C GLY A 4 -37.91 -20.49 -56.77
N ASN A 5 -36.62 -20.63 -56.45
CA ASN A 5 -35.75 -19.78 -55.62
C ASN A 5 -35.54 -20.16 -54.15
N GLY A 6 -34.29 -20.51 -53.87
CA GLY A 6 -33.69 -20.40 -52.55
C GLY A 6 -32.63 -21.47 -52.30
N ASN A 7 -31.39 -21.22 -52.73
CA ASN A 7 -30.16 -21.48 -51.95
C ASN A 7 -28.91 -21.49 -52.83
N HIS A 8 -28.27 -20.33 -52.99
CA HIS A 8 -26.87 -20.26 -53.46
C HIS A 8 -25.97 -19.30 -52.67
N ILE A 9 -26.38 -18.83 -51.49
CA ILE A 9 -25.61 -17.81 -50.74
C ILE A 9 -24.79 -18.42 -49.57
N GLY A 10 -25.08 -19.66 -49.12
CA GLY A 10 -24.43 -20.25 -47.94
C GLY A 10 -23.08 -20.97 -48.18
N GLY A 11 -22.81 -21.45 -49.41
CA GLY A 11 -21.60 -22.23 -49.71
C GLY A 11 -20.32 -21.40 -49.77
N GLY A 12 -20.40 -20.21 -50.39
CA GLY A 12 -19.24 -19.31 -50.53
C GLY A 12 -18.75 -18.72 -49.21
N GLN A 13 -19.66 -18.49 -48.25
CA GLN A 13 -19.30 -17.98 -46.92
C GLN A 13 -18.61 -19.05 -46.05
N LYS A 14 -19.10 -20.29 -46.07
CA LYS A 14 -18.45 -21.42 -45.38
C LYS A 14 -17.09 -21.76 -45.97
N VAL A 15 -16.94 -21.74 -47.29
CA VAL A 15 -15.64 -21.98 -47.96
C VAL A 15 -14.66 -20.84 -47.67
N LYS A 16 -15.10 -19.58 -47.69
CA LYS A 16 -14.27 -18.44 -47.25
C LYS A 16 -13.87 -18.54 -45.78
N GLN A 17 -14.76 -18.96 -44.89
CA GLN A 17 -14.43 -19.20 -43.48
C GLN A 17 -13.41 -20.34 -43.31
N LEU A 18 -13.60 -21.49 -43.96
CA LEU A 18 -12.66 -22.61 -43.90
C LEU A 18 -11.29 -22.26 -44.50
N LEU A 19 -11.26 -21.55 -45.63
CA LEU A 19 -10.01 -21.04 -46.22
C LEU A 19 -9.34 -20.03 -45.28
N SER A 20 -10.11 -19.12 -44.68
CA SER A 20 -9.57 -18.15 -43.70
C SER A 20 -9.01 -18.83 -42.45
N MET A 21 -9.64 -19.89 -41.94
CA MET A 21 -9.13 -20.67 -40.81
C MET A 21 -7.88 -21.46 -41.18
N SER A 22 -7.84 -22.07 -42.38
CA SER A 22 -6.64 -22.78 -42.86
C SER A 22 -5.45 -21.83 -43.09
N TYR A 23 -5.71 -20.61 -43.55
CA TYR A 23 -4.70 -19.59 -43.77
C TYR A 23 -4.21 -18.99 -42.45
N ALA A 24 -5.14 -18.72 -41.53
CA ALA A 24 -4.81 -18.29 -40.17
C ALA A 24 -4.01 -19.35 -39.41
N GLN A 25 -4.34 -20.63 -39.58
CA GLN A 25 -3.61 -21.74 -38.96
C GLN A 25 -2.19 -21.87 -39.54
N LYS A 26 -2.03 -21.79 -40.88
CA LYS A 26 -0.70 -21.75 -41.50
C LYS A 26 0.14 -20.55 -41.04
N LEU A 27 -0.48 -19.37 -40.95
CA LEU A 27 0.19 -18.17 -40.44
C LEU A 27 0.57 -18.31 -38.97
N TRP A 28 -0.30 -18.90 -38.15
CA TRP A 28 0.00 -19.18 -36.76
C TRP A 28 1.17 -20.15 -36.65
N ASP A 29 1.14 -21.28 -37.37
CA ASP A 29 2.21 -22.28 -37.36
C ASP A 29 3.56 -21.70 -37.80
N GLU A 30 3.57 -20.70 -38.68
CA GLU A 30 4.79 -20.00 -39.12
C GLU A 30 5.33 -18.96 -38.12
N TRP A 31 4.45 -18.28 -37.38
CA TRP A 31 4.80 -17.12 -36.54
C TRP A 31 4.65 -17.34 -35.04
N GLU A 32 4.12 -18.49 -34.62
CA GLU A 32 3.75 -18.79 -33.23
C GLU A 32 4.91 -18.53 -32.27
N LEU A 33 6.10 -19.03 -32.60
CA LEU A 33 7.27 -18.89 -31.74
C LEU A 33 7.75 -17.43 -31.66
N GLN A 34 7.86 -16.74 -32.80
CA GLN A 34 8.29 -15.33 -32.84
C GLN A 34 7.32 -14.46 -32.04
N CYS A 35 6.02 -14.62 -32.27
CA CYS A 35 4.98 -13.89 -31.55
C CYS A 35 5.02 -14.17 -30.04
N SER A 36 5.20 -15.43 -29.64
CA SER A 36 5.21 -15.81 -28.23
C SER A 36 6.44 -15.30 -27.48
N VAL A 37 7.63 -15.35 -28.10
CA VAL A 37 8.86 -14.80 -27.51
C VAL A 37 8.79 -13.27 -27.41
N LEU A 38 8.27 -12.59 -28.44
CA LEU A 38 8.06 -11.14 -28.41
C LEU A 38 6.99 -10.73 -27.39
N ALA A 39 5.94 -11.53 -27.20
CA ALA A 39 4.95 -11.32 -26.15
C ALA A 39 5.60 -11.45 -24.76
N SER A 40 6.44 -12.47 -24.56
CA SER A 40 7.22 -12.63 -23.32
C SER A 40 8.11 -11.41 -23.04
N PHE A 41 8.83 -10.93 -24.06
CA PHE A 41 9.66 -9.71 -23.94
C PHE A 41 8.81 -8.45 -23.65
N SER A 42 7.66 -8.31 -24.30
CA SER A 42 6.75 -7.18 -24.10
C SER A 42 6.21 -7.13 -22.68
N LEU A 43 5.90 -8.28 -22.08
CA LEU A 43 5.51 -8.37 -20.66
C LEU A 43 6.63 -7.90 -19.73
N GLN A 44 7.89 -8.25 -20.03
CA GLN A 44 9.05 -7.78 -19.28
C GLN A 44 9.22 -6.26 -19.38
N ALA A 45 9.14 -5.69 -20.58
CA ALA A 45 9.17 -4.25 -20.76
C ALA A 45 8.01 -3.56 -20.02
N PHE A 46 6.80 -4.12 -20.08
CA PHE A 46 5.64 -3.62 -19.35
C PHE A 46 5.87 -3.57 -17.84
N PHE A 47 6.43 -4.61 -17.22
CA PHE A 47 6.72 -4.59 -15.77
C PHE A 47 7.73 -3.51 -15.37
N LEU A 48 8.75 -3.25 -16.20
CA LEU A 48 9.75 -2.24 -15.88
C LEU A 48 9.12 -0.85 -15.68
N PHE A 49 8.16 -0.49 -16.53
CA PHE A 49 7.50 0.82 -16.47
C PHE A 49 6.26 0.83 -15.55
N ALA A 50 5.43 -0.21 -15.60
CA ALA A 50 4.13 -0.23 -14.94
C ALA A 50 4.18 -0.71 -13.48
N ALA A 51 5.11 -1.60 -13.10
CA ALA A 51 5.13 -2.16 -11.75
C ALA A 51 5.38 -1.10 -10.67
N GLY A 52 6.16 -0.06 -11.00
CA GLY A 52 6.39 1.07 -10.07
C GLY A 52 5.16 1.93 -9.80
N ILE A 53 4.13 1.87 -10.65
CA ILE A 53 2.89 2.65 -10.54
C ILE A 53 1.99 2.10 -9.43
N ARG A 54 2.00 0.77 -9.19
CA ARG A 54 1.07 0.12 -8.25
C ARG A 54 1.20 0.59 -6.80
N ARG A 55 2.40 0.97 -6.36
CA ARG A 55 2.60 1.55 -5.03
C ARG A 55 2.01 2.96 -4.88
N ARG A 56 1.74 3.67 -5.98
CA ARG A 56 1.24 5.05 -6.01
C ARG A 56 -0.19 5.18 -6.51
N ASN A 57 -0.83 4.09 -6.93
CA ASN A 57 -2.13 4.14 -7.57
C ASN A 57 -3.07 3.06 -7.01
N LYS A 58 -4.28 3.48 -6.64
CA LYS A 58 -5.38 2.61 -6.18
C LYS A 58 -6.33 2.17 -7.30
N SER A 59 -6.02 2.51 -8.56
CA SER A 59 -6.85 2.15 -9.71
C SER A 59 -6.97 0.63 -9.88
N ALA A 60 -8.21 0.13 -9.87
CA ALA A 60 -8.52 -1.28 -10.11
C ALA A 60 -8.00 -1.77 -11.47
N VAL A 61 -8.15 -0.96 -12.53
CA VAL A 61 -7.71 -1.32 -13.90
C VAL A 61 -6.20 -1.62 -13.95
N VAL A 62 -5.36 -0.69 -13.49
CA VAL A 62 -3.90 -0.87 -13.44
C VAL A 62 -3.52 -2.12 -12.65
N ARG A 63 -4.20 -2.36 -11.52
CA ARG A 63 -3.95 -3.55 -10.68
C ARG A 63 -4.34 -4.84 -11.39
N ILE A 64 -5.49 -4.89 -12.06
CA ILE A 64 -5.94 -6.05 -12.82
C ILE A 64 -5.00 -6.33 -14.00
N LEU A 65 -4.61 -5.30 -14.76
CA LEU A 65 -3.67 -5.45 -15.87
C LEU A 65 -2.30 -5.96 -15.41
N LEU A 66 -1.77 -5.39 -14.32
CA LEU A 66 -0.51 -5.87 -13.73
C LEU A 66 -0.63 -7.30 -13.21
N TRP A 67 -1.75 -7.65 -12.59
CA TRP A 67 -2.00 -9.00 -12.09
C TRP A 67 -2.09 -10.03 -13.23
N LEU A 68 -2.84 -9.73 -14.29
CA LEU A 68 -2.93 -10.58 -15.48
C LEU A 68 -1.56 -10.73 -16.14
N ALA A 69 -0.83 -9.63 -16.33
CA ALA A 69 0.53 -9.65 -16.87
C ALA A 69 1.43 -10.54 -15.99
N TYR A 70 1.41 -10.34 -14.66
CA TYR A 70 2.23 -11.09 -13.70
C TYR A 70 1.98 -12.59 -13.77
N LEU A 71 0.71 -13.00 -13.81
CA LEU A 71 0.37 -14.41 -13.98
C LEU A 71 0.84 -14.94 -15.34
N SER A 72 0.58 -14.21 -16.44
CA SER A 72 0.90 -14.67 -17.79
C SER A 72 2.40 -14.80 -18.07
N ALA A 73 3.24 -13.95 -17.48
CA ALA A 73 4.65 -13.82 -17.86
C ALA A 73 5.45 -15.12 -17.66
N ASP A 74 5.29 -15.78 -16.52
CA ASP A 74 5.98 -17.04 -16.23
C ASP A 74 5.41 -18.17 -17.11
N TYR A 75 4.08 -18.23 -17.30
CA TYR A 75 3.44 -19.25 -18.13
C TYR A 75 3.84 -19.15 -19.61
N VAL A 76 3.85 -17.95 -20.19
CA VAL A 76 4.28 -17.74 -21.58
C VAL A 76 5.73 -18.16 -21.75
N ALA A 77 6.63 -17.78 -20.83
CA ALA A 77 8.03 -18.14 -20.96
C ALA A 77 8.27 -19.66 -20.86
N VAL A 78 7.61 -20.34 -19.91
CA VAL A 78 7.70 -21.81 -19.78
C VAL A 78 7.07 -22.53 -20.97
N PHE A 79 5.90 -22.07 -21.43
CA PHE A 79 5.21 -22.62 -22.60
C PHE A 79 6.12 -22.58 -23.84
N VAL A 80 6.70 -21.41 -24.12
CA VAL A 80 7.61 -21.25 -25.26
C VAL A 80 8.81 -22.16 -25.09
N LEU A 81 9.47 -22.17 -23.92
CA LEU A 81 10.66 -23.00 -23.69
C LEU A 81 10.36 -24.50 -23.87
N GLY A 82 9.20 -24.96 -23.41
CA GLY A 82 8.69 -26.31 -23.65
C GLY A 82 8.50 -26.60 -25.13
N HIS A 83 7.85 -25.68 -25.87
CA HIS A 83 7.63 -25.83 -27.29
C HIS A 83 8.94 -25.87 -28.11
N LEU A 84 9.95 -25.09 -27.70
CA LEU A 84 11.28 -25.11 -28.33
C LEU A 84 11.89 -26.52 -28.30
N THR A 85 11.64 -27.30 -27.25
CA THR A 85 12.20 -28.65 -27.11
C THR A 85 11.67 -29.61 -28.17
N LEU A 86 10.41 -29.45 -28.57
CA LEU A 86 9.73 -30.29 -29.57
C LEU A 86 10.19 -29.95 -30.99
N GLN A 87 10.50 -28.69 -31.26
CA GLN A 87 10.85 -28.21 -32.61
C GLN A 87 12.36 -28.26 -32.95
N THR A 88 13.20 -28.72 -32.01
CA THR A 88 14.68 -28.80 -32.17
C THR A 88 15.19 -29.63 -33.36
N GLY A 89 14.35 -30.43 -34.03
CA GLY A 89 14.74 -31.23 -35.19
C GLY A 89 14.70 -30.51 -36.54
N ASN A 90 14.21 -29.26 -36.59
CA ASN A 90 13.94 -28.57 -37.85
C ASN A 90 15.07 -27.58 -38.22
N PRO A 91 15.79 -27.75 -39.36
CA PRO A 91 16.97 -26.93 -39.70
C PRO A 91 16.66 -25.44 -39.90
N ARG A 92 15.40 -25.06 -40.13
CA ARG A 92 14.95 -23.66 -40.19
C ARG A 92 15.01 -22.93 -38.84
N HIS A 93 15.11 -23.64 -37.72
CA HIS A 93 14.90 -23.10 -36.37
C HIS A 93 16.18 -23.04 -35.53
N GLN A 94 17.35 -22.99 -36.15
CA GLN A 94 18.63 -22.99 -35.41
C GLN A 94 18.87 -21.72 -34.54
N LEU A 95 18.28 -20.58 -34.89
CA LEU A 95 18.33 -19.35 -34.07
C LEU A 95 17.49 -19.43 -32.79
N VAL A 96 16.56 -20.37 -32.72
CA VAL A 96 15.69 -20.63 -31.55
C VAL A 96 16.51 -21.02 -30.32
N LEU A 97 17.74 -21.51 -30.51
CA LEU A 97 18.70 -21.78 -29.43
C LEU A 97 19.04 -20.57 -28.58
N LEU A 98 19.12 -19.40 -29.19
CA LEU A 98 19.39 -18.16 -28.48
C LEU A 98 18.18 -17.73 -27.64
N TRP A 99 16.97 -18.11 -28.07
CA TRP A 99 15.73 -17.75 -27.39
C TRP A 99 15.55 -18.52 -26.09
N ALA A 100 16.04 -19.77 -25.99
CA ALA A 100 15.93 -20.55 -24.75
C ALA A 100 16.60 -19.85 -23.54
N PRO A 101 17.88 -19.41 -23.61
CA PRO A 101 18.49 -18.57 -22.60
C PRO A 101 17.83 -17.20 -22.37
N VAL A 102 17.31 -16.56 -23.42
CA VAL A 102 16.55 -15.31 -23.29
C VAL A 102 15.27 -15.54 -22.48
N LEU A 103 14.60 -16.67 -22.67
CA LEU A 103 13.41 -17.03 -21.89
C LEU A 103 13.76 -17.32 -20.43
N LEU A 104 14.93 -17.91 -20.13
CA LEU A 104 15.44 -17.99 -18.76
C LEU A 104 15.66 -16.59 -18.15
N LEU A 105 16.19 -15.65 -18.93
CA LEU A 105 16.33 -14.25 -18.53
C LEU A 105 14.97 -13.63 -18.20
N HIS A 106 13.94 -13.90 -19.02
CA HIS A 106 12.57 -13.43 -18.79
C HIS A 106 11.94 -14.06 -17.54
N LEU A 107 12.17 -15.35 -17.28
CA LEU A 107 11.74 -16.03 -16.04
C LEU A 107 12.43 -15.45 -14.80
N GLY A 108 13.63 -14.91 -14.98
CA GLY A 108 14.28 -14.06 -13.99
C GLY A 108 13.46 -12.84 -13.61
N GLY A 109 12.60 -12.31 -14.46
CA GLY A 109 11.73 -11.19 -14.17
C GLY A 109 12.46 -9.84 -14.01
N GLN A 110 11.69 -8.76 -14.04
CA GLN A 110 12.22 -7.41 -13.86
C GLN A 110 12.60 -7.11 -12.39
N GLU A 111 13.36 -6.05 -12.21
CA GLU A 111 13.90 -5.68 -10.90
C GLU A 111 12.90 -4.87 -10.07
N THR A 112 11.96 -4.24 -10.76
CA THR A 112 10.84 -3.47 -10.20
C THR A 112 9.74 -4.32 -9.57
N ILE A 113 9.71 -5.63 -9.84
CA ILE A 113 8.73 -6.56 -9.29
C ILE A 113 9.31 -7.98 -9.15
N THR A 114 9.34 -8.49 -7.93
CA THR A 114 9.66 -9.91 -7.65
C THR A 114 8.41 -10.70 -7.30
N ALA A 115 7.55 -10.09 -6.50
CA ALA A 115 6.33 -10.67 -5.97
C ALA A 115 5.16 -9.72 -6.15
N PHE A 116 4.00 -10.26 -6.54
CA PHE A 116 2.80 -9.45 -6.65
C PHE A 116 2.21 -9.20 -5.26
N SER A 117 2.16 -10.22 -4.41
CA SER A 117 1.72 -10.15 -3.03
C SER A 117 2.72 -10.82 -2.08
N MET A 118 2.54 -10.67 -0.76
CA MET A 118 3.49 -11.24 0.21
C MET A 118 3.44 -12.78 0.20
N GLU A 119 2.28 -13.34 -0.11
CA GLU A 119 2.04 -14.77 -0.23
C GLU A 119 2.92 -15.40 -1.33
N ASP A 120 3.23 -14.65 -2.41
CA ASP A 120 4.15 -15.12 -3.45
C ASP A 120 5.58 -15.32 -2.93
N ASN A 121 6.02 -14.50 -1.95
CA ASN A 121 7.33 -14.66 -1.32
C ASN A 121 7.42 -15.99 -0.56
N GLU A 122 6.35 -16.37 0.13
CA GLU A 122 6.28 -17.64 0.89
C GLU A 122 6.37 -18.88 -0.03
N LEU A 123 5.97 -18.73 -1.30
CA LEU A 123 6.03 -19.78 -2.32
C LEU A 123 7.40 -19.89 -3.02
N TRP A 124 8.48 -19.31 -2.48
CA TRP A 124 9.82 -19.31 -3.11
C TRP A 124 10.35 -20.71 -3.46
N LYS A 125 9.97 -21.77 -2.72
CA LYS A 125 10.37 -23.16 -3.03
C LYS A 125 9.81 -23.65 -4.37
N ARG A 126 8.60 -23.19 -4.75
CA ARG A 126 8.02 -23.46 -6.07
C ARG A 126 8.83 -22.78 -7.17
N HIS A 127 9.26 -21.55 -6.94
CA HIS A 127 10.14 -20.84 -7.87
C HIS A 127 11.53 -21.50 -7.98
N LEU A 128 12.06 -22.05 -6.88
CA LEU A 128 13.31 -22.83 -6.91
C LEU A 128 13.16 -24.11 -7.75
N LEU A 129 12.07 -24.86 -7.58
CA LEU A 129 11.78 -26.03 -8.43
C LEU A 129 11.64 -25.63 -9.90
N GLY A 130 10.97 -24.49 -10.17
CA GLY A 130 10.90 -23.87 -11.49
C GLY A 130 12.30 -23.59 -12.05
N LEU A 131 13.17 -22.92 -11.29
CA LEU A 131 14.55 -22.64 -11.70
C LEU A 131 15.28 -23.92 -12.10
N VAL A 132 15.26 -24.96 -11.27
CA VAL A 132 15.95 -26.23 -11.56
C VAL A 132 15.42 -26.88 -12.83
N THR A 133 14.10 -26.97 -12.98
CA THR A 133 13.47 -27.63 -14.14
C THR A 133 13.67 -26.85 -15.43
N GLN A 134 13.53 -25.52 -15.42
CA GLN A 134 13.70 -24.68 -16.60
C GLN A 134 15.17 -24.58 -17.03
N VAL A 135 16.11 -24.51 -16.07
CA VAL A 135 17.54 -24.57 -16.38
C VAL A 135 17.90 -25.92 -17.00
N ALA A 136 17.41 -27.04 -16.46
CA ALA A 136 17.62 -28.36 -17.05
C ALA A 136 17.05 -28.46 -18.48
N LEU A 137 15.86 -27.90 -18.72
CA LEU A 137 15.23 -27.86 -20.04
C LEU A 137 16.05 -27.03 -21.03
N ALA A 138 16.52 -25.85 -20.61
CA ALA A 138 17.38 -25.01 -21.44
C ALA A 138 18.73 -25.68 -21.75
N VAL A 139 19.34 -26.37 -20.77
CA VAL A 139 20.55 -27.18 -21.00
C VAL A 139 20.28 -28.26 -22.04
N TYR A 140 19.15 -28.96 -21.96
CA TYR A 140 18.77 -29.96 -22.95
C TYR A 140 18.65 -29.37 -24.36
N VAL A 141 17.96 -28.23 -24.51
CA VAL A 141 17.81 -27.54 -25.80
C VAL A 141 19.17 -27.14 -26.37
N VAL A 142 20.04 -26.54 -25.55
CA VAL A 142 21.38 -26.11 -25.96
C VAL A 142 22.28 -27.30 -26.31
N ALA A 143 22.29 -28.35 -25.49
CA ALA A 143 23.13 -29.53 -25.68
C ALA A 143 22.71 -30.35 -26.92
N LYS A 144 21.40 -30.50 -27.16
CA LYS A 144 20.88 -31.22 -28.33
C LYS A 144 21.28 -30.53 -29.62
N SER A 145 21.16 -29.20 -29.67
CA SER A 145 21.52 -28.48 -30.89
C SER A 145 23.02 -28.27 -31.09
N TRP A 146 23.82 -28.29 -30.01
CA TRP A 146 25.28 -28.31 -30.12
C TRP A 146 25.78 -29.48 -30.96
N ARG A 147 25.14 -30.66 -30.83
CA ARG A 147 25.49 -31.85 -31.62
C ARG A 147 25.19 -31.73 -33.12
N THR A 148 24.41 -30.73 -33.53
CA THR A 148 23.88 -30.61 -34.90
C THR A 148 24.53 -29.47 -35.69
N ASN A 149 25.30 -28.56 -35.07
CA ASN A 149 25.66 -27.29 -35.70
C ASN A 149 27.12 -26.83 -35.54
N ASN A 150 27.59 -26.03 -36.51
CA ASN A 150 28.91 -25.38 -36.48
C ASN A 150 28.95 -24.29 -35.39
N GLY A 151 29.92 -24.38 -34.46
CA GLY A 151 29.95 -23.70 -33.16
C GLY A 151 30.00 -22.17 -33.10
N LEU A 152 29.72 -21.43 -34.18
CA LEU A 152 29.87 -19.96 -34.23
C LEU A 152 28.88 -19.21 -33.30
N LEU A 153 27.67 -19.75 -33.07
CA LEU A 153 26.67 -19.15 -32.18
C LEU A 153 26.70 -19.68 -30.75
N LEU A 154 27.61 -20.60 -30.40
CA LEU A 154 27.64 -21.16 -29.05
C LEU A 154 28.03 -20.11 -28.02
N ALA A 155 29.04 -19.28 -28.30
CA ALA A 155 29.51 -18.31 -27.32
C ALA A 155 28.42 -17.30 -26.90
N PRO A 156 27.66 -16.66 -27.81
CA PRO A 156 26.48 -15.85 -27.44
C PRO A 156 25.45 -16.61 -26.62
N VAL A 157 25.13 -17.86 -27.00
CA VAL A 157 24.13 -18.70 -26.31
C VAL A 157 24.58 -19.04 -24.89
N ALA A 158 25.85 -19.40 -24.71
CA ALA A 158 26.43 -19.73 -23.41
C ALA A 158 26.45 -18.51 -22.47
N LEU A 159 26.83 -17.33 -22.98
CA LEU A 159 26.81 -16.08 -22.20
C LEU A 159 25.39 -15.71 -21.77
N MET A 160 24.42 -15.80 -22.70
CA MET A 160 23.01 -15.57 -22.37
C MET A 160 22.47 -16.61 -21.37
N PHE A 161 22.94 -17.86 -21.44
CA PHE A 161 22.54 -18.91 -20.52
C PHE A 161 23.04 -18.64 -19.10
N VAL A 162 24.29 -18.17 -18.95
CA VAL A 162 24.83 -17.71 -17.67
C VAL A 162 24.00 -16.54 -17.14
N SER A 163 23.75 -15.51 -17.95
CA SER A 163 22.95 -14.34 -17.54
C SER A 163 21.53 -14.72 -17.12
N GLY A 164 20.84 -15.55 -17.92
CA GLY A 164 19.49 -16.03 -17.63
C GLY A 164 19.42 -16.85 -16.33
N THR A 165 20.39 -17.75 -16.11
CA THR A 165 20.47 -18.54 -14.88
C THR A 165 20.73 -17.66 -13.66
N VAL A 166 21.63 -16.70 -13.76
CA VAL A 166 21.92 -15.74 -12.67
C VAL A 166 20.68 -14.92 -12.34
N LYS A 167 19.98 -14.36 -13.33
CA LYS A 167 18.76 -13.53 -13.10
C LYS A 167 17.62 -14.32 -12.47
N TYR A 168 17.43 -15.59 -12.85
CA TYR A 168 16.42 -16.46 -12.26
C TYR A 168 16.81 -16.92 -10.84
N GLY A 169 18.10 -17.15 -10.60
CA GLY A 169 18.66 -17.32 -9.26
C GLY A 169 18.41 -16.09 -8.37
N GLU A 170 18.71 -14.88 -8.85
CA GLU A 170 18.46 -13.62 -8.13
C GLU A 170 16.99 -13.48 -7.73
N ARG A 171 16.04 -13.77 -8.62
CA ARG A 171 14.60 -13.72 -8.29
C ARG A 171 14.25 -14.70 -7.17
N THR A 172 14.70 -15.94 -7.27
CA THR A 172 14.42 -16.98 -6.27
C THR A 172 15.00 -16.61 -4.90
N TRP A 173 16.21 -16.04 -4.89
CA TRP A 173 16.85 -15.59 -3.67
C TRP A 173 16.17 -14.35 -3.06
N ALA A 174 15.72 -13.41 -3.90
CA ALA A 174 14.94 -12.25 -3.47
C ALA A 174 13.64 -12.68 -2.78
N LEU A 175 12.91 -13.62 -3.37
CA LEU A 175 11.68 -14.16 -2.77
C LEU A 175 11.96 -14.81 -1.40
N LYS A 176 13.00 -15.65 -1.30
CA LYS A 176 13.39 -16.30 -0.03
C LYS A 176 13.73 -15.26 1.05
N THR A 177 14.53 -14.25 0.71
CA THR A 177 14.94 -13.21 1.68
C THR A 177 13.78 -12.33 2.14
N ALA A 178 12.78 -12.13 1.29
CA ALA A 178 11.57 -11.38 1.60
C ALA A 178 10.48 -12.19 2.33
N THR A 179 10.72 -13.46 2.70
CA THR A 179 9.77 -14.25 3.50
C THR A 179 9.66 -13.73 4.93
N SER A 180 8.46 -13.84 5.52
CA SER A 180 8.21 -13.44 6.90
C SER A 180 9.16 -14.15 7.87
N ASP A 181 9.36 -15.46 7.68
CA ASP A 181 10.20 -16.28 8.56
C ASP A 181 11.68 -15.90 8.48
N THR A 182 12.21 -15.63 7.28
CA THR A 182 13.61 -15.21 7.11
C THR A 182 13.85 -13.84 7.72
N ILE A 183 12.92 -12.90 7.52
CA ILE A 183 12.97 -11.56 8.11
C ILE A 183 12.92 -11.69 9.64
N LYS A 184 11.90 -12.36 10.19
CA LYS A 184 11.73 -12.54 11.64
C LYS A 184 12.94 -13.23 12.27
N GLY A 185 13.44 -14.32 11.67
CA GLY A 185 14.61 -15.06 12.17
C GLY A 185 15.89 -14.21 12.21
N SER A 186 16.18 -13.46 11.13
CA SER A 186 17.32 -12.55 11.06
C SER A 186 17.21 -11.43 12.11
N ARG A 187 16.05 -10.77 12.17
CA ARG A 187 15.79 -9.66 13.09
C ARG A 187 15.83 -10.11 14.55
N MET A 188 15.26 -11.27 14.89
CA MET A 188 15.30 -11.84 16.24
C MET A 188 16.73 -12.18 16.66
N THR A 189 17.54 -12.72 15.74
CA THR A 189 18.96 -13.00 16.01
C THR A 189 19.73 -11.71 16.31
N ASN A 190 19.52 -10.65 15.53
CA ASN A 190 20.16 -9.35 15.76
C ASN A 190 19.69 -8.71 17.08
N LEU A 191 18.40 -8.83 17.40
CA LEU A 191 17.86 -8.38 18.68
C LEU A 191 18.50 -9.14 19.84
N TYR A 192 18.59 -10.47 19.78
CA TYR A 192 19.25 -11.29 20.80
C TYR A 192 20.72 -10.89 21.00
N LYS A 193 21.48 -10.69 19.92
CA LYS A 193 22.87 -10.20 19.99
C LYS A 193 22.95 -8.84 20.70
N THR A 194 22.04 -7.93 20.37
CA THR A 194 21.96 -6.59 20.98
C THR A 194 21.61 -6.67 22.46
N MET A 195 20.64 -7.52 22.83
CA MET A 195 20.24 -7.75 24.22
C MET A 195 21.34 -8.44 25.04
N ARG A 196 22.13 -9.32 24.42
CA ARG A 196 23.27 -9.99 25.08
C ARG A 196 24.45 -9.05 25.29
N ALA A 197 24.67 -8.07 24.41
CA ALA A 197 25.71 -7.06 24.52
C ALA A 197 25.41 -5.97 25.58
N ARG A 198 24.61 -6.30 26.62
CA ARG A 198 23.99 -5.43 27.67
C ARG A 198 24.96 -4.56 28.49
N SER A 199 26.25 -4.49 28.15
CA SER A 199 27.27 -3.79 28.92
C SER A 199 27.93 -2.60 28.22
N SER A 200 27.40 -2.06 27.11
CA SER A 200 28.00 -0.86 26.48
C SER A 200 26.97 0.20 26.10
N ASN A 201 27.25 1.46 26.46
CA ASN A 201 26.53 2.65 25.96
C ASN A 201 26.48 2.67 24.42
N GLN A 202 27.46 2.05 23.77
CA GLN A 202 27.55 1.91 22.32
C GLN A 202 26.39 1.11 21.69
N ALA A 203 25.82 0.13 22.40
CA ALA A 203 24.64 -0.62 21.93
C ALA A 203 23.35 0.23 22.00
N VAL A 204 23.22 1.06 23.03
CA VAL A 204 22.11 2.03 23.19
C VAL A 204 22.21 3.12 22.13
N ASP A 205 23.41 3.68 21.92
CA ASP A 205 23.67 4.69 20.89
C ASP A 205 23.44 4.14 19.48
N SER A 206 23.82 2.88 19.21
CA SER A 206 23.51 2.25 17.93
C SER A 206 22.00 2.08 17.74
N TYR A 207 21.29 1.71 18.79
CA TYR A 207 19.86 1.50 18.74
C TYR A 207 19.06 2.80 18.59
N ASP A 208 19.49 3.88 19.24
CA ASP A 208 18.91 5.22 19.11
C ASP A 208 19.10 5.78 17.68
N ARG A 209 20.29 5.56 17.09
CA ARG A 209 20.56 5.83 15.67
C ARG A 209 19.60 5.06 14.76
N ASP A 210 19.32 3.81 15.09
CA ASP A 210 18.46 2.93 14.28
C ASP A 210 16.95 3.19 14.48
N ILE A 211 16.50 3.86 15.56
CA ILE A 211 15.07 4.17 15.74
C ILE A 211 14.72 5.49 15.08
N VAL A 212 15.52 6.52 15.36
CA VAL A 212 15.17 7.89 15.01
C VAL A 212 15.85 8.31 13.71
N GLY A 213 16.89 7.59 13.27
CA GLY A 213 17.84 8.09 12.29
C GLY A 213 18.65 9.23 12.90
N ARG A 214 19.98 9.19 12.78
CA ARG A 214 20.92 10.14 13.43
C ARG A 214 20.43 11.58 13.56
N ARG A 215 20.68 12.20 14.74
CA ARG A 215 20.57 13.65 15.04
C ARG A 215 19.40 14.34 14.33
N LYS A 216 18.19 14.15 14.88
CA LYS A 216 17.04 15.04 14.70
C LYS A 216 16.74 15.32 13.22
N TRP A 217 16.09 14.39 12.50
CA TRP A 217 15.56 14.64 11.14
C TRP A 217 14.60 15.85 11.08
N TRP A 218 14.11 16.30 12.24
CA TRP A 218 13.35 17.53 12.45
C TRP A 218 14.20 18.81 12.62
N VAL A 219 15.53 18.71 12.77
CA VAL A 219 16.48 19.83 12.88
C VAL A 219 17.18 20.14 11.58
N GLU A 220 17.67 19.13 10.88
CA GLU A 220 18.36 19.36 9.62
C GLU A 220 17.32 19.53 8.50
N GLU A 221 17.08 20.76 8.06
CA GLU A 221 16.07 21.08 7.02
C GLU A 221 16.34 20.41 5.66
N LYS A 222 17.53 19.84 5.45
CA LYS A 222 17.92 19.21 4.18
C LYS A 222 17.12 17.93 3.88
N TYR A 223 16.69 17.78 2.63
CA TYR A 223 16.05 16.55 2.17
C TYR A 223 16.96 15.31 2.27
N ALA A 224 18.27 15.50 2.10
CA ALA A 224 19.26 14.42 2.15
C ALA A 224 19.34 13.74 3.52
N SER A 225 19.31 14.51 4.60
CA SER A 225 19.32 13.98 5.98
C SER A 225 18.02 13.25 6.31
N LEU A 226 16.88 13.72 5.79
CA LEU A 226 15.60 13.01 5.92
C LEU A 226 15.63 11.61 5.28
N VAL A 227 16.19 11.51 4.07
CA VAL A 227 16.33 10.20 3.38
C VAL A 227 17.29 9.27 4.14
N GLU A 228 18.39 9.81 4.67
CA GLU A 228 19.33 9.05 5.49
C GLU A 228 18.67 8.54 6.77
N ALA A 229 17.96 9.40 7.49
CA ALA A 229 17.25 9.02 8.70
C ALA A 229 16.23 7.90 8.43
N ALA A 230 15.48 8.00 7.32
CA ALA A 230 14.56 6.93 6.91
C ALA A 230 15.30 5.61 6.63
N GLY A 231 16.46 5.67 5.97
CA GLY A 231 17.29 4.51 5.67
C GLY A 231 17.88 3.82 6.90
N ASP A 232 18.35 4.61 7.87
CA ASP A 232 18.88 4.16 9.16
C ASP A 232 17.76 3.52 10.00
N SER A 233 16.51 4.01 9.88
CA SER A 233 15.36 3.52 10.65
C SER A 233 14.70 2.22 10.17
N ILE A 234 15.01 1.74 8.95
CA ILE A 234 14.39 0.55 8.34
C ILE A 234 14.39 -0.68 9.28
N PRO A 235 15.49 -1.05 9.95
CA PRO A 235 15.53 -2.26 10.77
C PRO A 235 14.44 -2.27 11.85
N ASN A 236 14.21 -1.12 12.48
CA ASN A 236 13.21 -0.95 13.53
C ASN A 236 11.80 -0.80 12.94
N CYS A 237 11.65 -0.08 11.82
CA CYS A 237 10.38 -0.07 11.10
C CYS A 237 9.95 -1.48 10.66
N MET A 238 10.88 -2.33 10.24
CA MET A 238 10.61 -3.72 9.90
C MET A 238 10.19 -4.54 11.13
N ASN A 239 10.84 -4.33 12.29
CA ASN A 239 10.41 -4.96 13.55
C ASN A 239 8.98 -4.56 13.91
N ALA A 240 8.70 -3.26 13.83
CA ALA A 240 7.38 -2.71 14.11
C ALA A 240 6.32 -3.23 13.15
N LEU A 241 6.65 -3.38 11.87
CA LEU A 241 5.72 -3.88 10.85
C LEU A 241 5.46 -5.39 11.00
N MET A 242 6.45 -6.15 11.45
CA MET A 242 6.40 -7.61 11.58
C MET A 242 6.02 -8.10 12.99
N ASP A 243 5.54 -7.18 13.84
CA ASP A 243 5.17 -7.41 15.24
C ASP A 243 6.28 -8.11 16.06
N ILE A 244 7.54 -7.76 15.78
CA ILE A 244 8.70 -8.24 16.53
C ILE A 244 8.87 -7.34 17.76
N PRO A 245 8.94 -7.91 18.98
CA PRO A 245 9.05 -7.12 20.19
C PRO A 245 10.34 -6.29 20.17
N VAL A 246 10.22 -5.05 20.62
CA VAL A 246 11.36 -4.18 20.89
C VAL A 246 11.65 -4.21 22.38
N ALA A 247 12.94 -4.26 22.75
CA ALA A 247 13.31 -4.41 24.16
C ALA A 247 12.84 -3.17 24.97
N PRO A 248 12.08 -3.33 26.07
CA PRO A 248 11.47 -2.22 26.80
C PRO A 248 12.45 -1.22 27.42
N TRP A 249 13.69 -1.62 27.72
CA TRP A 249 14.72 -0.71 28.27
C TRP A 249 15.44 0.11 27.19
N LEU A 250 15.10 -0.11 25.92
CA LEU A 250 15.56 0.67 24.78
C LEU A 250 14.53 1.72 24.33
N LEU A 251 13.57 2.07 25.20
CA LEU A 251 12.77 3.28 25.03
C LEU A 251 13.75 4.43 24.88
N PRO A 252 13.86 5.07 23.70
CA PRO A 252 14.84 6.11 23.55
C PRO A 252 14.46 7.27 24.48
N ARG A 253 15.40 8.18 24.74
CA ARG A 253 15.08 9.46 25.39
C ARG A 253 14.21 10.35 24.48
N ILE A 254 13.17 9.80 23.83
CA ILE A 254 12.22 10.49 22.94
C ILE A 254 11.45 11.58 23.70
N TRP A 255 11.38 11.46 25.04
CA TRP A 255 10.84 12.51 25.91
C TRP A 255 11.52 13.88 25.68
N SER A 256 12.76 13.92 25.17
CA SER A 256 13.45 15.17 24.82
C SER A 256 13.05 15.75 23.47
N MET A 257 12.42 15.01 22.55
CA MET A 257 12.17 15.47 21.17
C MET A 257 11.23 16.69 21.11
N VAL A 258 10.12 16.70 21.85
CA VAL A 258 9.18 17.84 21.85
C VAL A 258 9.79 19.07 22.49
N SER A 259 10.44 18.89 23.65
CA SER A 259 11.20 19.95 24.33
C SER A 259 12.30 20.52 23.42
N GLU A 260 13.00 19.66 22.69
CA GLU A 260 14.02 20.05 21.72
C GLU A 260 13.43 20.79 20.51
N ILE A 261 12.34 20.29 19.91
CA ILE A 261 11.66 20.98 18.80
C ILE A 261 11.21 22.38 19.23
N ASN A 262 10.61 22.50 20.42
CA ASN A 262 10.13 23.77 20.94
C ASN A 262 11.28 24.73 21.25
N THR A 263 12.37 24.25 21.85
CA THR A 263 13.57 25.08 22.10
C THR A 263 14.27 25.51 20.81
N LEU A 264 14.30 24.67 19.78
CA LEU A 264 14.85 25.00 18.48
C LEU A 264 13.97 25.99 17.71
N ARG A 265 12.65 25.81 17.74
CA ARG A 265 11.69 26.76 17.17
C ARG A 265 11.82 28.13 17.85
N PHE A 266 11.96 28.13 19.17
CA PHE A 266 12.19 29.35 19.95
C PHE A 266 13.49 30.06 19.55
N ARG A 267 14.61 29.32 19.42
CA ARG A 267 15.88 29.88 18.91
C ARG A 267 15.77 30.40 17.48
N ALA A 268 15.13 29.66 16.58
CA ALA A 268 14.95 30.05 15.19
C ALA A 268 14.05 31.29 15.02
N HIS A 269 13.10 31.52 15.93
CA HIS A 269 12.32 32.76 15.98
C HIS A 269 13.12 33.95 16.49
N LEU A 270 14.05 33.75 17.43
CA LEU A 270 14.90 34.82 17.97
C LEU A 270 15.98 35.29 16.98
N GLU A 271 16.39 34.45 16.03
CA GLU A 271 17.49 34.73 15.09
C GLU A 271 17.03 35.29 13.72
N ARG A 272 15.73 35.44 13.44
CA ARG A 272 15.24 35.83 12.10
C ARG A 272 14.70 37.27 12.03
N PRO A 273 15.19 38.12 11.10
CA PRO A 273 14.55 39.39 10.76
C PRO A 273 13.20 39.13 10.07
N GLU A 274 12.19 39.91 10.45
CA GLU A 274 10.85 39.91 9.84
C GLU A 274 10.96 40.19 8.32
N GLY A 275 10.74 39.18 7.47
CA GLY A 275 10.69 39.43 6.01
C GLY A 275 10.90 38.25 5.06
N HIS A 276 11.32 37.07 5.53
CA HIS A 276 11.34 35.87 4.66
C HIS A 276 10.00 35.15 4.76
N LEU A 277 9.21 35.18 3.68
CA LEU A 277 8.05 34.31 3.51
C LEU A 277 8.51 32.85 3.63
N ASP A 278 8.11 32.17 4.71
CA ASP A 278 8.31 30.74 4.89
C ASP A 278 7.75 30.01 3.66
N SER A 279 8.64 29.36 2.90
CA SER A 279 8.18 28.40 1.91
C SER A 279 7.45 27.29 2.68
N HIS A 280 6.26 26.93 2.22
CA HIS A 280 5.30 26.04 2.86
C HIS A 280 5.83 24.60 3.19
N GLU A 281 7.11 24.32 2.95
CA GLU A 281 7.80 23.04 3.17
C GLU A 281 8.29 22.81 4.62
N ASP A 282 8.34 23.85 5.48
CA ASP A 282 8.97 23.77 6.81
C ASP A 282 8.06 23.42 8.01
N ARG A 283 6.79 23.07 7.76
CA ARG A 283 5.91 22.58 8.84
C ARG A 283 6.25 21.13 9.20
N PHE A 284 6.59 20.87 10.46
CA PHE A 284 6.84 19.54 11.05
C PHE A 284 5.91 18.42 10.50
N PRO A 285 4.58 18.63 10.36
CA PRO A 285 3.68 17.67 9.73
C PRO A 285 4.12 17.18 8.35
N SER A 286 4.48 18.08 7.44
CA SER A 286 4.93 17.74 6.08
C SER A 286 6.14 16.80 6.13
N ARG A 287 7.13 17.14 6.96
CA ARG A 287 8.35 16.35 7.13
C ARG A 287 8.09 15.00 7.79
N ALA A 288 7.22 14.95 8.79
CA ALA A 288 6.87 13.72 9.49
C ALA A 288 6.15 12.73 8.55
N TYR A 289 5.19 13.19 7.76
CA TYR A 289 4.59 12.36 6.72
C TYR A 289 5.60 11.95 5.67
N LYS A 290 6.51 12.86 5.26
CA LYS A 290 7.52 12.52 4.27
C LYS A 290 8.50 11.45 4.76
N MET A 291 8.90 11.51 6.04
CA MET A 291 9.68 10.48 6.70
C MET A 291 8.99 9.12 6.60
N ALA A 292 7.72 9.05 7.01
CA ALA A 292 6.92 7.83 6.93
C ALA A 292 6.78 7.32 5.48
N GLU A 293 6.57 8.20 4.51
CA GLU A 293 6.52 7.83 3.08
C GLU A 293 7.81 7.17 2.58
N ILE A 294 8.98 7.72 2.97
CA ILE A 294 10.28 7.18 2.56
C ILE A 294 10.53 5.83 3.24
N GLN A 295 10.26 5.72 4.55
CA GLN A 295 10.36 4.47 5.31
C GLN A 295 9.51 3.36 4.67
N LEU A 296 8.24 3.65 4.35
CA LEU A 296 7.34 2.68 3.72
C LEU A 296 7.76 2.35 2.28
N SER A 297 8.29 3.32 1.52
CA SER A 297 8.83 3.04 0.18
C SER A 297 10.04 2.11 0.23
N LEU A 298 10.92 2.27 1.23
CA LEU A 298 12.09 1.42 1.43
C LEU A 298 11.70 0.00 1.83
N ILE A 299 10.68 -0.15 2.70
CA ILE A 299 10.11 -1.45 3.06
C ILE A 299 9.44 -2.11 1.86
N TYR A 300 8.69 -1.36 1.05
CA TYR A 300 8.11 -1.88 -0.18
C TYR A 300 9.21 -2.44 -1.11
N ASP A 301 10.30 -1.68 -1.30
CA ASP A 301 11.42 -2.14 -2.12
C ASP A 301 12.07 -3.41 -1.52
N HIS A 302 12.08 -3.57 -0.19
CA HIS A 302 12.55 -4.79 0.49
C HIS A 302 11.65 -6.02 0.24
N LEU A 303 10.33 -5.84 0.29
CA LEU A 303 9.36 -6.95 0.26
C LEU A 303 8.94 -7.38 -1.15
N TYR A 304 8.96 -6.46 -2.13
CA TYR A 304 8.31 -6.67 -3.42
C TYR A 304 9.22 -6.49 -4.64
N THR A 305 10.50 -6.17 -4.44
CA THR A 305 11.43 -5.86 -5.55
C THR A 305 12.79 -6.52 -5.34
N LYS A 306 13.58 -6.64 -6.41
CA LYS A 306 14.96 -7.17 -6.31
C LYS A 306 15.92 -6.20 -5.62
N PHE A 307 15.54 -4.92 -5.50
CA PHE A 307 16.30 -3.95 -4.71
C PHE A 307 16.44 -4.41 -3.26
N GLY A 308 15.43 -5.10 -2.72
CA GLY A 308 15.45 -5.72 -1.39
C GLY A 308 16.61 -6.69 -1.20
N LEU A 309 16.75 -7.67 -2.10
CA LEU A 309 17.82 -8.66 -2.05
C LEU A 309 19.20 -8.02 -1.96
N ARG A 310 19.45 -7.01 -2.80
CA ARG A 310 20.76 -6.37 -2.91
C ARG A 310 21.14 -5.57 -1.67
N TYR A 311 20.20 -5.22 -0.80
CA TYR A 311 20.46 -4.39 0.39
C TYR A 311 19.96 -5.00 1.71
N ALA A 312 19.34 -6.18 1.67
CA ALA A 312 18.99 -7.01 2.83
C ALA A 312 20.22 -7.71 3.44
N GLN A 313 21.26 -7.87 2.63
CA GLN A 313 22.50 -8.53 3.03
C GLN A 313 23.50 -7.47 3.54
N ASP A 314 24.29 -7.81 4.55
CA ASP A 314 25.36 -6.96 5.12
C ASP A 314 26.44 -6.55 4.07
N ARG A 315 26.30 -6.95 2.80
CA ARG A 315 27.23 -6.68 1.69
C ARG A 315 26.50 -6.42 0.36
N PRO A 316 26.03 -5.18 0.10
CA PRO A 316 25.36 -4.83 -1.15
C PRO A 316 26.24 -4.88 -2.41
N ILE A 317 27.56 -5.05 -2.22
CA ILE A 317 28.54 -5.26 -3.30
C ILE A 317 28.21 -6.52 -4.10
N ILE A 318 27.70 -7.57 -3.45
CA ILE A 318 27.35 -8.83 -4.13
C ILE A 318 26.24 -8.57 -5.16
N GLY A 319 25.17 -7.88 -4.76
CA GLY A 319 24.08 -7.54 -5.66
C GLY A 319 24.51 -6.69 -6.85
N LEU A 320 25.37 -5.68 -6.63
CA LEU A 320 25.91 -4.84 -7.70
C LEU A 320 26.81 -5.65 -8.64
N SER A 321 27.65 -6.54 -8.10
CA SER A 321 28.52 -7.39 -8.93
C SER A 321 27.73 -8.34 -9.83
N LEU A 322 26.61 -8.90 -9.34
CA LEU A 322 25.74 -9.75 -10.15
C LEU A 322 25.06 -8.95 -11.27
N ALA A 323 24.61 -7.72 -10.99
CA ALA A 323 24.03 -6.85 -12.03
C ALA A 323 25.05 -6.45 -13.11
N LEU A 324 26.29 -6.16 -12.72
CA LEU A 324 27.37 -5.86 -13.65
C LEU A 324 27.77 -7.09 -14.47
N LEU A 325 27.82 -8.26 -13.84
CA LEU A 325 28.09 -9.53 -14.52
C LEU A 325 27.02 -9.82 -15.60
N THR A 326 25.74 -9.64 -15.29
CA THR A 326 24.67 -9.88 -16.27
C THR A 326 24.76 -8.87 -17.42
N LEU A 327 24.99 -7.58 -17.14
CA LEU A 327 25.20 -6.56 -18.18
C LEU A 327 26.40 -6.87 -19.10
N LEU A 328 27.53 -7.27 -18.52
CA LEU A 328 28.74 -7.58 -19.30
C LEU A 328 28.51 -8.80 -20.20
N THR A 329 27.86 -9.85 -19.67
CA THR A 329 27.59 -11.08 -20.42
C THR A 329 26.55 -10.87 -21.52
N THR A 330 25.47 -10.12 -21.29
CA THR A 330 24.46 -9.80 -22.33
C THR A 330 25.02 -8.88 -23.41
N SER A 331 25.80 -7.87 -23.03
CA SER A 331 26.46 -6.97 -23.99
C SER A 331 27.49 -7.70 -24.85
N SER A 332 28.26 -8.61 -24.24
CA SER A 332 29.20 -9.47 -24.97
C SER A 332 28.46 -10.44 -25.91
N ALA A 333 27.33 -11.00 -25.49
CA ALA A 333 26.49 -11.85 -26.34
C ALA A 333 25.94 -11.08 -27.54
N LEU A 334 25.51 -9.82 -27.36
CA LEU A 334 25.07 -8.95 -28.45
C LEU A 334 26.21 -8.65 -29.43
N ALA A 335 27.40 -8.32 -28.94
CA ALA A 335 28.56 -8.04 -29.77
C ALA A 335 28.98 -9.28 -30.60
N LEU A 336 29.10 -10.45 -29.96
CA LEU A 336 29.42 -11.70 -30.63
C LEU A 336 28.33 -12.13 -31.61
N PHE A 337 27.06 -11.91 -31.26
CA PHE A 337 25.97 -12.13 -32.19
C PHE A 337 26.10 -11.20 -33.38
N ALA A 338 26.38 -9.91 -33.21
CA ALA A 338 26.51 -8.95 -34.32
C ALA A 338 27.63 -9.31 -35.30
N VAL A 339 28.76 -9.85 -34.81
CA VAL A 339 29.92 -10.24 -35.63
C VAL A 339 29.75 -11.61 -36.30
N ALA A 340 28.87 -12.48 -35.77
CA ALA A 340 28.65 -13.81 -36.34
C ALA A 340 28.09 -13.72 -37.78
N LYS A 341 28.62 -14.56 -38.69
CA LYS A 341 28.15 -14.66 -40.08
C LYS A 341 26.76 -15.31 -40.13
N LYS A 342 25.75 -14.57 -40.57
CA LYS A 342 24.32 -15.00 -40.58
C LYS A 342 23.70 -15.08 -41.97
N GLU A 343 24.25 -14.33 -42.92
CA GLU A 343 23.69 -14.21 -44.26
C GLU A 343 23.65 -15.56 -44.97
N GLY A 344 22.47 -15.93 -45.49
CA GLY A 344 22.24 -17.18 -46.23
C GLY A 344 22.04 -18.43 -45.37
N MET A 345 22.28 -18.40 -44.05
CA MET A 345 22.13 -19.58 -43.18
C MET A 345 20.84 -19.60 -42.35
N TYR A 346 20.20 -18.46 -42.16
CA TYR A 346 19.04 -18.32 -41.27
C TYR A 346 17.92 -17.46 -41.86
N SER A 347 16.70 -17.61 -41.33
CA SER A 347 15.56 -16.78 -41.71
C SER A 347 15.81 -15.30 -41.33
N PRO A 348 15.53 -14.33 -42.23
CA PRO A 348 15.70 -12.91 -41.93
C PRO A 348 14.82 -12.45 -40.76
N VAL A 349 13.64 -13.05 -40.60
CA VAL A 349 12.71 -12.75 -39.50
C VAL A 349 13.34 -13.12 -38.15
N ASP A 350 13.93 -14.32 -38.04
CA ASP A 350 14.52 -14.80 -36.78
C ASP A 350 15.75 -13.98 -36.38
N ILE A 351 16.50 -13.49 -37.38
CA ILE A 351 17.61 -12.55 -37.16
C ILE A 351 17.08 -11.23 -36.58
N ILE A 352 16.01 -10.66 -37.16
CA ILE A 352 15.39 -9.42 -36.67
C ILE A 352 14.87 -9.60 -35.25
N VAL A 353 14.11 -10.66 -34.98
CA VAL A 353 13.57 -10.97 -33.64
C VAL A 353 14.70 -11.11 -32.62
N SER A 354 15.79 -11.80 -32.98
CA SER A 354 16.93 -11.99 -32.07
C SER A 354 17.67 -10.70 -31.76
N TYR A 355 17.79 -9.77 -32.73
CA TYR A 355 18.30 -8.43 -32.46
C TYR A 355 17.38 -7.65 -31.52
N ILE A 356 16.06 -7.69 -31.73
CA ILE A 356 15.09 -7.05 -30.84
C ILE A 356 15.26 -7.56 -29.41
N LEU A 357 15.40 -8.89 -29.22
CA LEU A 357 15.57 -9.50 -27.91
C LEU A 357 16.90 -9.15 -27.24
N LEU A 358 18.01 -9.19 -27.96
CA LEU A 358 19.33 -8.91 -27.38
C LEU A 358 19.53 -7.42 -27.08
N VAL A 359 19.18 -6.54 -28.03
CA VAL A 359 19.25 -5.08 -27.81
C VAL A 359 18.27 -4.69 -26.71
N GLY A 360 17.06 -5.25 -26.74
CA GLY A 360 16.07 -5.09 -25.69
C GLY A 360 16.56 -5.54 -24.33
N ALA A 361 17.19 -6.71 -24.22
CA ALA A 361 17.76 -7.22 -22.97
C ALA A 361 18.82 -6.27 -22.41
N VAL A 362 19.77 -5.81 -23.23
CA VAL A 362 20.79 -4.83 -22.81
C VAL A 362 20.14 -3.52 -22.35
N ALA A 363 19.14 -3.02 -23.08
CA ALA A 363 18.41 -1.81 -22.70
C ALA A 363 17.67 -1.96 -21.36
N LEU A 364 16.99 -3.10 -21.13
CA LEU A 364 16.30 -3.39 -19.87
C LEU A 364 17.31 -3.51 -18.71
N GLU A 365 18.49 -4.10 -18.93
CA GLU A 365 19.53 -4.18 -17.90
C GLU A 365 20.16 -2.82 -17.56
N LEU A 366 20.44 -1.98 -18.56
CA LEU A 366 20.90 -0.61 -18.35
C LEU A 366 19.87 0.21 -17.56
N LEU A 367 18.59 0.10 -17.94
CA LEU A 367 17.52 0.81 -17.25
C LEU A 367 17.30 0.27 -15.83
N SER A 368 17.46 -1.04 -15.62
CA SER A 368 17.45 -1.64 -14.28
C SER A 368 18.57 -1.10 -13.39
N ILE A 369 19.82 -1.07 -13.88
CA ILE A 369 20.96 -0.52 -13.13
C ILE A 369 20.75 0.98 -12.84
N PHE A 370 20.20 1.72 -13.81
CA PHE A 370 19.83 3.12 -13.60
C PHE A 370 18.76 3.28 -12.49
N THR A 371 17.68 2.50 -12.53
CA THR A 371 16.64 2.57 -11.48
C THR A 371 17.16 2.13 -10.10
N MET A 372 18.08 1.17 -10.06
CA MET A 372 18.74 0.72 -8.84
C MET A 372 19.60 1.83 -8.25
N THR A 373 20.52 2.42 -9.03
CA THR A 373 21.44 3.48 -8.57
C THR A 373 20.69 4.72 -8.07
N LEU A 374 19.50 5.00 -8.61
CA LEU A 374 18.62 6.10 -8.20
C LEU A 374 17.60 5.70 -7.11
N SER A 375 17.77 4.56 -6.45
CA SER A 375 16.98 4.18 -5.29
C SER A 375 17.43 4.93 -4.02
N PHE A 376 16.50 5.16 -3.08
CA PHE A 376 16.85 5.76 -1.79
C PHE A 376 17.87 4.92 -1.03
N ARG A 377 17.76 3.58 -1.14
CA ARG A 377 18.66 2.65 -0.43
C ARG A 377 20.09 2.72 -0.96
N SER A 378 20.28 2.85 -2.28
CA SER A 378 21.60 3.08 -2.87
C SER A 378 22.23 4.36 -2.36
N TYR A 379 21.46 5.45 -2.27
CA TYR A 379 21.96 6.70 -1.71
C TYR A 379 22.40 6.57 -0.24
N CYS A 380 21.58 5.94 0.61
CA CYS A 380 21.94 5.69 2.02
C CYS A 380 23.26 4.94 2.14
N PHE A 381 23.43 3.87 1.35
CA PHE A 381 24.66 3.08 1.34
C PHE A 381 25.88 3.89 0.86
N LEU A 382 25.75 4.65 -0.22
CA LEU A 382 26.84 5.50 -0.73
C LEU A 382 27.24 6.55 0.30
N ARG A 383 26.27 7.19 0.96
CA ARG A 383 26.52 8.22 1.96
C ARG A 383 27.22 7.64 3.19
N GLU A 384 26.84 6.45 3.63
CA GLU A 384 27.48 5.75 4.75
C GLU A 384 28.95 5.44 4.46
N LYS A 385 29.28 4.96 3.25
CA LYS A 385 30.66 4.53 2.90
C LYS A 385 31.58 5.65 2.43
N LEU A 386 31.07 6.57 1.60
CA LEU A 386 31.88 7.64 0.99
C LEU A 386 31.77 8.98 1.73
N GLY A 387 30.84 9.10 2.69
CA GLY A 387 30.57 10.31 3.43
C GLY A 387 29.76 11.35 2.64
N GLU A 388 29.22 12.34 3.37
CA GLU A 388 28.39 13.43 2.82
C GLU A 388 29.17 14.38 1.89
N ARG A 389 30.45 14.63 2.18
CA ARG A 389 31.28 15.60 1.42
C ARG A 389 31.73 15.07 0.06
N SER A 390 31.58 13.77 -0.20
CA SER A 390 31.97 13.16 -1.47
C SER A 390 31.21 13.80 -2.65
N ARG A 391 31.94 14.11 -3.73
CA ARG A 391 31.35 14.62 -4.98
C ARG A 391 30.35 13.61 -5.55
N PHE A 392 30.68 12.33 -5.49
CA PHE A 392 29.84 11.26 -6.04
C PHE A 392 28.50 11.14 -5.30
N THR A 393 28.51 11.14 -3.96
CA THR A 393 27.30 11.11 -3.13
C THR A 393 26.38 12.30 -3.44
N ARG A 394 26.94 13.51 -3.64
CA ARG A 394 26.17 14.70 -4.00
C ARG A 394 25.54 14.60 -5.39
N VAL A 395 26.29 14.11 -6.39
CA VAL A 395 25.77 13.91 -7.76
C VAL A 395 24.64 12.88 -7.77
N ILE A 396 24.82 11.74 -7.09
CA ILE A 396 23.78 10.71 -6.99
C ILE A 396 22.54 11.27 -6.28
N PHE A 397 22.71 12.02 -5.18
CA PHE A 397 21.57 12.62 -4.50
C PHE A 397 20.84 13.65 -5.38
N TRP A 398 21.58 14.45 -6.16
CA TRP A 398 20.99 15.37 -7.11
C TRP A 398 20.13 14.64 -8.16
N LEU A 399 20.61 13.51 -8.70
CA LEU A 399 19.83 12.66 -9.60
C LEU A 399 18.60 12.04 -8.91
N VAL A 400 18.75 11.56 -7.67
CA VAL A 400 17.63 11.04 -6.86
C VAL A 400 16.58 12.14 -6.66
N LYS A 401 16.98 13.38 -6.38
CA LYS A 401 16.08 14.53 -6.22
C LYS A 401 15.30 14.84 -7.51
N ILE A 402 15.90 14.64 -8.68
CA ILE A 402 15.22 14.81 -9.98
C ILE A 402 14.15 13.73 -10.19
N VAL A 403 14.48 12.47 -9.94
CA VAL A 403 13.56 11.35 -10.19
C VAL A 403 12.46 11.26 -9.12
N ARG A 404 12.82 11.62 -7.88
CA ARG A 404 11.98 11.55 -6.68
C ARG A 404 12.09 12.86 -5.89
N PRO A 405 11.54 13.97 -6.40
CA PRO A 405 11.53 15.23 -5.67
C PRO A 405 10.69 15.12 -4.40
N TYR A 406 10.96 15.99 -3.43
CA TYR A 406 10.29 16.01 -2.13
C TYR A 406 8.76 15.99 -2.24
N GLN A 407 8.21 16.80 -3.14
CA GLN A 407 6.77 16.95 -3.35
C GLN A 407 6.11 15.74 -4.04
N LYS A 408 6.89 14.86 -4.68
CA LYS A 408 6.33 13.70 -5.39
C LYS A 408 5.87 12.66 -4.37
N PRO A 409 4.58 12.27 -4.39
CA PRO A 409 4.05 11.31 -3.44
C PRO A 409 4.62 9.92 -3.73
N LEU A 410 5.00 9.21 -2.67
CA LEU A 410 5.53 7.84 -2.78
C LEU A 410 4.44 6.77 -2.65
N TRP A 411 3.21 7.19 -2.35
CA TRP A 411 2.00 6.39 -2.24
C TRP A 411 0.79 7.13 -2.84
N SER A 412 -0.40 6.56 -2.78
CA SER A 412 -1.58 7.11 -3.45
C SER A 412 -2.11 8.43 -2.87
N ASN A 413 -1.78 8.77 -1.61
CA ASN A 413 -2.36 9.91 -0.89
C ASN A 413 -3.90 9.92 -0.89
N LYS A 414 -4.50 8.74 -1.01
CA LYS A 414 -5.95 8.53 -1.07
C LYS A 414 -6.38 7.47 -0.08
N TRP A 415 -7.57 7.64 0.46
CA TRP A 415 -8.25 6.67 1.31
C TRP A 415 -9.66 6.40 0.79
N GLU A 416 -10.22 5.27 1.17
CA GLU A 416 -11.61 4.96 0.89
C GLU A 416 -12.47 5.44 2.06
N GLN A 417 -13.59 6.07 1.73
CA GLN A 417 -14.53 6.59 2.69
C GLN A 417 -15.87 5.88 2.51
N TYR A 418 -16.44 5.42 3.62
CA TYR A 418 -17.74 4.79 3.68
C TYR A 418 -18.64 5.57 4.63
N ASN A 419 -19.75 6.10 4.11
CA ASN A 419 -20.78 6.75 4.89
C ASN A 419 -22.03 5.84 4.94
N LEU A 420 -22.54 5.57 6.15
CA LEU A 420 -23.63 4.62 6.36
C LEU A 420 -24.94 5.12 5.74
N LEU A 421 -25.27 6.40 5.96
CA LEU A 421 -26.50 7.03 5.45
C LEU A 421 -26.49 7.08 3.92
N ALA A 422 -25.40 7.54 3.32
CA ALA A 422 -25.19 7.56 1.88
C ALA A 422 -25.29 6.15 1.26
N GLY A 423 -24.72 5.14 1.93
CA GLY A 423 -24.82 3.75 1.51
C GLY A 423 -26.26 3.26 1.45
N CYS A 424 -27.08 3.56 2.47
CA CYS A 424 -28.50 3.20 2.49
C CYS A 424 -29.31 3.93 1.40
N ILE A 425 -29.02 5.21 1.13
CA ILE A 425 -29.68 5.97 0.05
C ILE A 425 -29.35 5.36 -1.32
N LYS A 426 -28.07 5.10 -1.61
CA LYS A 426 -27.63 4.44 -2.85
C LYS A 426 -28.20 3.05 -3.02
N GLU A 427 -28.43 2.33 -1.93
CA GLU A 427 -29.09 1.03 -1.97
C GLU A 427 -30.56 1.13 -2.32
N LYS A 428 -31.31 2.03 -1.66
CA LYS A 428 -32.72 2.28 -1.95
C LYS A 428 -32.93 2.71 -3.41
N GLN A 429 -32.07 3.56 -3.93
CA GLN A 429 -32.20 4.15 -5.27
C GLN A 429 -31.59 3.31 -6.40
N ALA A 430 -30.95 2.17 -6.09
CA ALA A 430 -30.28 1.37 -7.11
C ALA A 430 -31.24 0.55 -7.97
N GLY A 431 -31.08 0.70 -9.28
CA GLY A 431 -31.70 -0.17 -10.28
C GLY A 431 -31.10 -1.59 -10.30
N ILE A 432 -31.72 -2.45 -11.12
CA ILE A 432 -31.40 -3.89 -11.23
C ILE A 432 -29.91 -4.11 -11.56
N PHE A 433 -29.37 -3.37 -12.54
CA PHE A 433 -27.96 -3.48 -12.92
C PHE A 433 -27.02 -3.15 -11.75
N MET A 434 -27.27 -2.08 -11.00
CA MET A 434 -26.43 -1.68 -9.89
C MET A 434 -26.48 -2.68 -8.72
N ARG A 435 -27.62 -3.36 -8.52
CA ARG A 435 -27.73 -4.49 -7.57
C ARG A 435 -26.90 -5.69 -8.03
N MET A 436 -26.95 -6.02 -9.32
CA MET A 436 -26.14 -7.09 -9.91
C MET A 436 -24.63 -6.80 -9.80
N PHE A 437 -24.18 -5.59 -10.14
CA PHE A 437 -22.78 -5.19 -9.98
C PHE A 437 -22.30 -5.23 -8.52
N ARG A 438 -23.17 -4.91 -7.55
CA ARG A 438 -22.86 -5.07 -6.12
C ARG A 438 -22.77 -6.53 -5.70
N TYR A 439 -23.65 -7.40 -6.19
CA TYR A 439 -23.60 -8.84 -5.92
C TYR A 439 -22.29 -9.46 -6.45
N LEU A 440 -21.83 -9.02 -7.61
CA LEU A 440 -20.55 -9.42 -8.21
C LEU A 440 -19.32 -8.76 -7.56
N GLY A 441 -19.50 -7.84 -6.60
CA GLY A 441 -18.41 -7.12 -5.95
C GLY A 441 -17.69 -6.09 -6.83
N LEU A 442 -18.28 -5.74 -7.98
CA LEU A 442 -17.72 -4.81 -8.96
C LEU A 442 -18.12 -3.35 -8.71
N ALA A 443 -19.24 -3.13 -8.00
CA ALA A 443 -19.64 -1.83 -7.49
C ALA A 443 -19.55 -1.84 -5.96
N GLY A 444 -18.90 -0.81 -5.39
CA GLY A 444 -18.81 -0.60 -3.94
C GLY A 444 -19.61 0.61 -3.49
N ASP A 445 -19.93 0.67 -2.20
CA ASP A 445 -20.54 1.84 -1.57
C ASP A 445 -19.47 2.85 -1.08
N THR A 446 -18.20 2.60 -1.38
CA THR A 446 -17.05 3.37 -0.92
C THR A 446 -16.64 4.41 -1.95
N LYS A 447 -16.18 5.58 -1.48
CA LYS A 447 -15.68 6.66 -2.32
C LYS A 447 -14.18 6.84 -2.08
N LEU A 448 -13.39 6.82 -3.16
CA LEU A 448 -11.96 7.08 -3.08
C LEU A 448 -11.70 8.60 -3.05
N CYS A 449 -11.21 9.11 -1.92
CA CYS A 449 -10.99 10.53 -1.68
C CYS A 449 -9.49 10.83 -1.45
N SER A 450 -9.02 12.00 -1.87
CA SER A 450 -7.71 12.51 -1.47
C SER A 450 -7.75 13.01 -0.03
N ILE A 451 -6.65 12.83 0.69
CA ILE A 451 -6.54 13.32 2.07
C ILE A 451 -6.18 14.79 2.05
N SER A 452 -6.98 15.63 2.71
CA SER A 452 -6.70 17.06 2.83
C SER A 452 -5.39 17.31 3.61
N ASN A 453 -4.60 18.29 3.16
CA ASN A 453 -3.39 18.71 3.87
C ASN A 453 -3.72 19.25 5.27
N LYS A 454 -4.88 19.91 5.44
CA LYS A 454 -5.37 20.38 6.74
C LYS A 454 -5.61 19.21 7.70
N THR A 455 -6.23 18.13 7.22
CA THR A 455 -6.49 16.91 8.02
C THR A 455 -5.19 16.27 8.50
N LYS A 456 -4.19 16.17 7.61
CA LYS A 456 -2.84 15.71 7.97
C LYS A 456 -2.19 16.59 9.03
N GLU A 457 -2.29 17.91 8.87
CA GLU A 457 -1.73 18.88 9.81
C GLU A 457 -2.35 18.74 11.20
N LEU A 458 -3.68 18.68 11.32
CA LEU A 458 -4.38 18.50 12.59
C LEU A 458 -4.02 17.18 13.29
N ILE A 459 -4.00 16.05 12.57
CA ILE A 459 -3.59 14.75 13.13
C ILE A 459 -2.17 14.81 13.67
N CYS A 460 -1.27 15.48 12.95
CA CYS A 460 0.12 15.59 13.37
C CYS A 460 0.32 16.58 14.52
N ASN A 461 -0.51 17.64 14.60
CA ASN A 461 -0.52 18.60 15.70
C ASN A 461 -0.99 17.94 17.01
N GLU A 462 -2.04 17.10 16.96
CA GLU A 462 -2.49 16.30 18.11
C GLU A 462 -1.40 15.35 18.61
N LEU A 463 -0.65 14.74 17.69
CA LEU A 463 0.50 13.90 18.02
C LEU A 463 1.67 14.69 18.64
N ASN A 464 1.68 16.01 18.50
CA ASN A 464 2.70 16.88 19.07
C ASN A 464 2.39 17.35 20.50
N ASP A 465 1.13 17.23 20.96
CA ASP A 465 0.74 17.60 22.31
C ASP A 465 1.16 16.53 23.32
N SER A 466 2.31 16.76 23.98
CA SER A 466 2.88 15.87 24.99
C SER A 466 1.91 15.54 26.13
N GLY A 467 1.01 16.45 26.50
CA GLY A 467 0.05 16.21 27.58
C GLY A 467 -1.04 15.23 27.19
N ARG A 468 -1.38 15.13 25.89
CA ARG A 468 -2.38 14.18 25.36
C ARG A 468 -1.77 12.81 25.03
N LEU A 469 -0.47 12.77 24.73
CA LEU A 469 0.27 11.60 24.27
C LEU A 469 0.33 10.42 25.26
N GLU A 470 0.56 10.67 26.55
CA GLU A 470 0.66 9.61 27.57
C GLU A 470 -0.67 8.85 27.73
N GLN A 471 -1.79 9.55 27.58
CA GLN A 471 -3.11 8.95 27.76
C GLN A 471 -3.52 8.11 26.54
N PHE A 472 -3.24 8.59 25.32
CA PHE A 472 -3.58 7.87 24.07
C PHE A 472 -3.08 6.44 23.99
N SER A 473 -2.05 6.11 24.76
CA SER A 473 -1.52 4.77 24.83
C SER A 473 -2.61 3.78 25.31
N HIS A 474 -3.34 4.06 26.39
CA HIS A 474 -4.24 3.07 27.04
C HIS A 474 -5.74 3.20 26.73
N VAL A 475 -6.17 4.25 26.03
CA VAL A 475 -7.60 4.57 25.86
C VAL A 475 -8.08 4.51 24.41
N ARG A 476 -9.41 4.44 24.22
CA ARG A 476 -10.09 4.18 22.94
C ARG A 476 -11.05 5.30 22.54
N GLY A 477 -10.69 6.55 22.81
CA GLY A 477 -11.52 7.76 22.66
C GLY A 477 -11.98 8.34 24.00
N THR A 478 -11.73 7.64 25.11
CA THR A 478 -12.17 8.02 26.47
C THR A 478 -11.23 8.99 27.17
N GLY A 479 -9.96 9.09 26.73
CA GLY A 479 -8.98 9.97 27.36
C GLY A 479 -9.34 11.44 27.14
N ILE A 480 -9.61 11.81 25.89
CA ILE A 480 -10.04 13.18 25.56
C ILE A 480 -11.36 13.53 26.23
N LEU A 481 -12.32 12.61 26.26
CA LEU A 481 -13.60 12.82 26.94
C LEU A 481 -13.36 13.15 28.42
N SER A 482 -12.52 12.38 29.10
CA SER A 482 -12.18 12.61 30.51
C SER A 482 -11.52 13.98 30.73
N LYS A 483 -10.62 14.42 29.83
CA LYS A 483 -10.01 15.76 29.89
C LYS A 483 -11.00 16.91 29.73
N ARG A 484 -12.07 16.69 28.98
CA ARG A 484 -13.13 17.68 28.71
C ARG A 484 -14.27 17.61 29.74
N GLY A 485 -14.06 16.92 30.88
CA GLY A 485 -15.04 16.81 31.96
C GLY A 485 -16.07 15.68 31.80
N HIS A 486 -15.96 14.86 30.75
CA HIS A 486 -16.82 13.70 30.55
C HIS A 486 -16.22 12.45 31.21
N HIS A 487 -16.52 12.29 32.50
CA HIS A 487 -16.07 11.16 33.31
C HIS A 487 -16.82 9.84 33.03
N GLU A 488 -16.41 8.75 33.68
CA GLU A 488 -16.91 7.39 33.47
C GLU A 488 -18.44 7.21 33.55
N LYS A 489 -19.11 8.08 34.30
CA LYS A 489 -20.57 8.05 34.48
C LYS A 489 -21.32 8.73 33.33
N THR A 490 -20.66 9.53 32.51
CA THR A 490 -21.33 10.28 31.43
C THR A 490 -21.75 9.36 30.27
N PRO A 491 -22.90 9.62 29.62
CA PRO A 491 -23.36 8.85 28.47
C PRO A 491 -22.33 8.81 27.32
N LEU A 492 -21.64 9.93 27.08
CA LEU A 492 -20.59 10.03 26.06
C LEU A 492 -19.42 9.10 26.37
N HIS A 493 -18.93 9.07 27.61
CA HIS A 493 -17.86 8.16 28.00
C HIS A 493 -18.30 6.69 27.91
N LYS A 494 -19.50 6.37 28.41
CA LYS A 494 -20.06 5.01 28.35
C LYS A 494 -20.24 4.50 26.91
N SER A 495 -20.58 5.39 25.96
CA SER A 495 -20.73 5.07 24.53
C SER A 495 -19.46 4.54 23.85
N ILE A 496 -18.31 4.72 24.49
CA ILE A 496 -17.02 4.19 24.06
C ILE A 496 -16.55 3.10 25.03
N ALA A 497 -16.59 3.37 26.34
CA ALA A 497 -16.00 2.53 27.37
C ALA A 497 -16.76 1.23 27.64
N LYS A 498 -18.06 1.17 27.37
CA LYS A 498 -18.92 0.01 27.69
C LYS A 498 -19.32 -0.85 26.50
N VAL A 499 -19.04 -0.40 25.27
CA VAL A 499 -19.31 -1.16 24.03
C VAL A 499 -18.01 -1.66 23.41
N ASP A 500 -18.07 -2.56 22.44
CA ASP A 500 -16.89 -2.95 21.68
C ASP A 500 -16.44 -1.81 20.72
N PHE A 501 -15.19 -1.88 20.24
CA PHE A 501 -14.62 -0.83 19.39
C PHE A 501 -15.45 -0.61 18.12
N ALA A 502 -15.89 -1.66 17.44
CA ALA A 502 -16.65 -1.52 16.19
C ALA A 502 -18.03 -0.90 16.43
N THR A 503 -18.73 -1.22 17.51
CA THR A 503 -19.98 -0.53 17.88
C THR A 503 -19.77 0.93 18.21
N SER A 504 -18.66 1.29 18.89
CA SER A 504 -18.33 2.70 19.16
C SER A 504 -18.15 3.49 17.86
N ILE A 505 -17.49 2.90 16.85
CA ILE A 505 -17.30 3.51 15.53
C ILE A 505 -18.65 3.75 14.83
N VAL A 506 -19.57 2.78 14.82
CA VAL A 506 -20.91 2.96 14.21
C VAL A 506 -21.68 4.07 14.92
N THR A 507 -21.70 4.04 16.25
CA THR A 507 -22.47 4.99 17.06
C THR A 507 -21.95 6.41 16.89
N TRP A 508 -20.63 6.59 16.99
CA TRP A 508 -19.99 7.90 16.81
C TRP A 508 -20.08 8.40 15.37
N HIS A 509 -20.09 7.51 14.38
CA HIS A 509 -20.28 7.87 12.97
C HIS A 509 -21.65 8.49 12.74
N ILE A 510 -22.71 7.82 13.21
CA ILE A 510 -24.08 8.33 13.10
C ILE A 510 -24.24 9.63 13.89
N LEU A 511 -23.68 9.71 15.10
CA LEU A 511 -23.65 10.92 15.91
C LEU A 511 -22.98 12.08 15.16
N THR A 512 -21.83 11.84 14.54
CA THR A 512 -21.08 12.85 13.78
C THR A 512 -21.90 13.35 12.59
N ASP A 513 -22.58 12.45 11.88
CA ASP A 513 -23.47 12.82 10.78
C ASP A 513 -24.68 13.62 11.28
N ILE A 514 -25.29 13.27 12.42
CA ILE A 514 -26.40 14.03 13.00
C ILE A 514 -25.96 15.43 13.41
N CYS A 515 -24.81 15.57 14.08
CA CYS A 515 -24.23 16.88 14.41
C CYS A 515 -23.97 17.70 13.15
N PHE A 516 -23.44 17.08 12.10
CA PHE A 516 -23.21 17.75 10.81
C PHE A 516 -24.52 18.22 10.17
N LEU A 517 -25.55 17.39 10.19
CA LEU A 517 -26.86 17.74 9.66
C LEU A 517 -27.50 18.89 10.42
N HIS A 518 -27.22 19.04 11.72
CA HIS A 518 -27.76 20.09 12.59
C HIS A 518 -27.00 21.42 12.53
N ASP A 519 -25.71 21.36 12.25
CA ASP A 519 -24.82 22.50 12.21
C ASP A 519 -25.18 23.46 11.06
N LYS A 520 -25.44 24.72 11.41
CA LYS A 520 -25.67 25.83 10.46
C LYS A 520 -24.38 26.64 10.21
N GLY A 521 -23.30 26.32 10.91
CA GLY A 521 -22.01 27.01 10.85
C GLY A 521 -21.22 26.74 9.56
N GLY A 522 -20.27 27.64 9.28
CA GLY A 522 -19.42 27.66 8.09
C GLY A 522 -18.32 26.59 8.04
N ASP A 523 -17.23 26.90 7.32
CA ASP A 523 -16.06 26.02 7.15
C ASP A 523 -15.26 25.90 8.47
N ASP A 524 -15.47 24.83 9.22
CA ASP A 524 -14.67 24.46 10.40
C ASP A 524 -13.72 23.30 10.03
N GLN A 525 -12.43 23.45 10.33
CA GLN A 525 -11.40 22.46 9.99
C GLN A 525 -11.54 21.16 10.79
N HIS A 526 -11.97 21.23 12.05
CA HIS A 526 -12.26 20.08 12.89
C HIS A 526 -13.51 19.33 12.40
N LYS A 527 -14.52 20.07 11.91
CA LYS A 527 -15.70 19.48 11.24
C LYS A 527 -15.32 18.68 10.02
N LEU A 528 -14.45 19.22 9.15
CA LEU A 528 -13.94 18.49 7.99
C LEU A 528 -13.18 17.22 8.41
N LEU A 529 -12.25 17.34 9.38
CA LEU A 529 -11.48 16.21 9.89
C LEU A 529 -12.38 15.12 10.46
N ALA A 530 -13.34 15.49 11.31
CA ALA A 530 -14.26 14.56 11.94
C ALA A 530 -15.01 13.72 10.90
N ARG A 531 -15.54 14.35 9.85
CA ARG A 531 -16.24 13.63 8.77
C ARG A 531 -15.30 12.74 7.96
N GLU A 532 -14.13 13.25 7.60
CA GLU A 532 -13.17 12.51 6.79
C GLU A 532 -12.65 11.26 7.52
N VAL A 533 -12.26 11.40 8.79
CA VAL A 533 -11.75 10.31 9.62
C VAL A 533 -12.87 9.34 10.01
N SER A 534 -14.06 9.83 10.35
CA SER A 534 -15.23 8.99 10.62
C SER A 534 -15.57 8.07 9.45
N ASN A 535 -15.68 8.63 8.23
CA ASN A 535 -15.96 7.85 7.03
C ASN A 535 -14.81 6.86 6.69
N TYR A 536 -13.56 7.25 6.97
CA TYR A 536 -12.40 6.38 6.75
C TYR A 536 -12.38 5.19 7.72
N LEU A 537 -12.61 5.42 9.02
CA LEU A 537 -12.66 4.35 10.01
C LEU A 537 -13.85 3.43 9.78
N MET A 538 -15.00 3.97 9.35
CA MET A 538 -16.14 3.18 8.92
C MET A 538 -15.80 2.25 7.73
N ASP A 539 -15.01 2.70 6.76
CA ASP A 539 -14.52 1.85 5.68
C ASP A 539 -13.60 0.72 6.20
N LEU A 540 -12.58 1.09 6.98
CA LEU A 540 -11.61 0.16 7.53
C LEU A 540 -12.28 -0.93 8.38
N VAL A 541 -13.15 -0.55 9.31
CA VAL A 541 -13.75 -1.48 10.26
C VAL A 541 -14.89 -2.28 9.61
N MET A 542 -15.79 -1.64 8.86
CA MET A 542 -17.01 -2.30 8.37
C MET A 542 -16.85 -2.96 7.00
N ARG A 543 -16.09 -2.36 6.08
CA ARG A 543 -15.91 -2.91 4.72
C ARG A 543 -14.68 -3.78 4.63
N ARG A 544 -13.56 -3.35 5.22
CA ARG A 544 -12.29 -4.09 5.22
C ARG A 544 -12.12 -5.02 6.42
N ARG A 545 -13.09 -5.03 7.35
CA ARG A 545 -13.18 -5.95 8.49
C ARG A 545 -11.99 -5.88 9.46
N VAL A 546 -11.38 -4.72 9.59
CA VAL A 546 -10.27 -4.50 10.54
C VAL A 546 -10.84 -4.35 11.95
N LEU A 547 -10.44 -5.21 12.89
CA LEU A 547 -10.93 -5.23 14.27
C LEU A 547 -12.47 -5.24 14.42
N ILE A 548 -13.18 -5.85 13.46
CA ILE A 548 -14.63 -5.99 13.56
C ILE A 548 -14.97 -7.11 14.56
N SER A 549 -15.87 -6.82 15.49
CA SER A 549 -16.47 -7.80 16.39
C SER A 549 -17.82 -8.29 15.84
N SER A 550 -18.32 -9.43 16.35
CA SER A 550 -19.69 -9.87 16.04
C SER A 550 -20.73 -8.82 16.43
N GLU A 551 -20.55 -8.21 17.60
CA GLU A 551 -21.38 -7.14 18.14
C GLU A 551 -21.41 -5.91 17.24
N GLY A 552 -20.26 -5.40 16.82
CA GLY A 552 -20.14 -4.26 15.92
C GLY A 552 -20.71 -4.54 14.53
N HIS A 553 -20.59 -5.77 14.04
CA HIS A 553 -21.23 -6.18 12.79
C HIS A 553 -22.77 -6.19 12.91
N VAL A 554 -23.31 -6.65 14.05
CA VAL A 554 -24.75 -6.58 14.34
C VAL A 554 -25.19 -5.13 14.47
N ALA A 555 -24.46 -4.29 15.20
CA ALA A 555 -24.76 -2.87 15.35
C ALA A 555 -24.77 -2.13 14.01
N HIS A 556 -23.79 -2.41 13.12
CA HIS A 556 -23.76 -1.85 11.77
C HIS A 556 -24.97 -2.27 10.93
N ARG A 557 -25.31 -3.56 10.94
CA ARG A 557 -26.47 -4.07 10.20
C ARG A 557 -27.75 -3.43 10.73
N LYS A 558 -27.91 -3.38 12.05
CA LYS A 558 -29.10 -2.82 12.69
C LYS A 558 -29.27 -1.33 12.38
N ALA A 559 -28.20 -0.55 12.52
CA ALA A 559 -28.20 0.86 12.14
C ALA A 559 -28.60 1.08 10.69
N ARG A 560 -28.17 0.20 9.76
CA ARG A 560 -28.59 0.26 8.36
C ARG A 560 -30.06 -0.09 8.20
N ASP A 561 -30.56 -1.10 8.88
CA ASP A 561 -31.96 -1.53 8.80
C ASP A 561 -32.90 -0.44 9.34
N GLU A 562 -32.54 0.20 10.46
CA GLU A 562 -33.24 1.37 11.02
C GLU A 562 -33.32 2.52 10.02
N VAL A 563 -32.18 2.90 9.42
CA VAL A 563 -32.15 3.95 8.39
C VAL A 563 -32.95 3.55 7.16
N LYS A 564 -32.90 2.29 6.74
CA LYS A 564 -33.70 1.78 5.62
C LYS A 564 -35.19 1.82 5.89
N GLU A 565 -35.61 1.50 7.12
CA GLU A 565 -37.02 1.55 7.51
C GLU A 565 -37.55 2.99 7.43
N ILE A 566 -36.79 3.96 7.96
CA ILE A 566 -37.11 5.39 7.84
C ILE A 566 -37.18 5.80 6.37
N LEU A 567 -36.16 5.43 5.59
CA LEU A 567 -36.10 5.78 4.17
C LEU A 567 -37.24 5.11 3.37
N ALA A 568 -37.68 3.89 3.70
CA ALA A 568 -38.74 3.20 2.98
C ALA A 568 -40.10 3.91 3.09
N ARG A 569 -40.35 4.58 4.21
CA ARG A 569 -41.58 5.36 4.45
C ARG A 569 -41.57 6.70 3.70
N HIS A 570 -40.39 7.24 3.43
CA HIS A 570 -40.24 8.44 2.61
C HIS A 570 -40.37 8.10 1.11
N LYS A 571 -41.46 8.53 0.46
CA LYS A 571 -41.77 8.13 -0.92
C LYS A 571 -40.85 8.75 -1.98
N GLU A 572 -40.23 9.88 -1.69
CA GLU A 572 -39.45 10.65 -2.68
C GLU A 572 -37.98 10.20 -2.77
N ARG A 573 -37.34 10.58 -3.89
CA ARG A 573 -35.89 10.44 -4.05
C ARG A 573 -35.20 11.46 -3.15
N VAL A 574 -34.30 10.96 -2.31
CA VAL A 574 -33.49 11.78 -1.40
C VAL A 574 -32.17 12.08 -2.08
N ASP A 575 -31.83 13.35 -2.25
CA ASP A 575 -30.47 13.73 -2.64
C ASP A 575 -29.52 13.51 -1.45
N GLU A 576 -28.39 12.83 -1.67
CA GLU A 576 -27.33 12.63 -0.67
C GLU A 576 -26.75 13.97 -0.18
N GLY A 577 -26.83 15.02 -1.01
CA GLY A 577 -26.34 16.37 -0.71
C GLY A 577 -27.30 17.26 0.10
N ASP A 578 -28.60 16.93 0.17
CA ASP A 578 -29.59 17.77 0.85
C ASP A 578 -29.65 17.47 2.35
N ALA A 579 -28.78 18.15 3.10
CA ALA A 579 -28.71 18.03 4.54
C ALA A 579 -30.04 18.42 5.25
N GLY A 580 -30.83 19.33 4.67
CA GLY A 580 -32.09 19.79 5.26
C GLY A 580 -33.20 18.74 5.15
N VAL A 581 -33.32 18.10 3.99
CA VAL A 581 -34.24 16.96 3.80
C VAL A 581 -33.82 15.78 4.65
N MET A 582 -32.53 15.44 4.68
CA MET A 582 -32.04 14.31 5.48
C MET A 582 -32.24 14.53 6.99
N ARG A 583 -32.04 15.77 7.47
CA ARG A 583 -32.33 16.14 8.86
C ARG A 583 -33.79 15.82 9.22
N ARG A 584 -34.74 16.33 8.43
CA ARG A 584 -36.19 16.12 8.67
C ARG A 584 -36.57 14.64 8.66
N ILE A 585 -36.07 13.88 7.69
CA ILE A 585 -36.32 12.44 7.59
C ILE A 585 -35.85 11.70 8.85
N LEU A 586 -34.66 12.04 9.37
CA LEU A 586 -34.14 11.43 10.59
C LEU A 586 -34.90 11.91 11.84
N GLU A 587 -35.26 13.19 11.94
CA GLU A 587 -36.08 13.72 13.05
C GLU A 587 -37.40 12.94 13.17
N ASP A 588 -38.14 12.83 12.06
CA ASP A 588 -39.44 12.14 12.04
C ASP A 588 -39.28 10.64 12.33
N GLY A 589 -38.21 10.01 11.83
CA GLY A 589 -38.00 8.57 11.93
C GLY A 589 -37.45 8.10 13.27
N VAL A 590 -36.61 8.89 13.95
CA VAL A 590 -35.95 8.49 15.20
C VAL A 590 -36.95 8.25 16.33
N HIS A 591 -37.96 9.11 16.47
CA HIS A 591 -38.99 8.98 17.50
C HIS A 591 -39.83 7.71 17.35
N MET A 592 -39.90 7.15 16.14
CA MET A 592 -40.65 5.92 15.86
C MET A 592 -39.87 4.64 16.20
N ILE A 593 -38.54 4.72 16.24
CA ILE A 593 -37.64 3.58 16.47
C ILE A 593 -37.21 3.50 17.94
N ALA A 594 -37.39 4.57 18.71
CA ALA A 594 -37.10 4.59 20.13
C ALA A 594 -38.01 3.64 20.92
N ASP A 595 -37.43 2.87 21.85
CA ASP A 595 -38.20 1.98 22.71
C ASP A 595 -39.13 2.79 23.67
N PRO A 596 -40.32 2.28 24.03
CA PRO A 596 -41.23 2.92 24.99
C PRO A 596 -40.60 3.19 26.37
N VAL A 597 -39.59 2.40 26.75
CA VAL A 597 -38.86 2.53 28.02
C VAL A 597 -37.89 3.73 28.00
N GLU A 598 -37.48 4.20 26.82
CA GLU A 598 -36.55 5.34 26.67
C GLU A 598 -37.27 6.69 26.40
N SER A 599 -38.59 6.66 26.15
CA SER A 599 -39.44 7.80 25.77
C SER A 599 -40.25 8.41 26.93
N GLY A 600 -39.88 8.12 28.18
CA GLY A 600 -40.38 8.85 29.34
C GLY A 600 -39.90 10.30 29.35
N GLU A 601 -40.63 11.18 28.68
CA GLU A 601 -40.57 12.64 28.85
C GLU A 601 -40.95 12.96 30.30
N GLY A 602 -39.96 13.21 31.18
CA GLY A 602 -40.27 13.65 32.55
C GLY A 602 -39.20 13.49 33.62
N GLN A 603 -38.07 12.81 33.39
CA GLN A 603 -36.99 12.73 34.39
C GLN A 603 -35.63 13.00 33.77
N GLU A 604 -35.12 14.21 34.02
CA GLU A 604 -33.70 14.55 33.95
C GLU A 604 -32.92 13.56 34.84
N GLY A 605 -32.43 12.47 34.26
CA GLY A 605 -31.72 11.43 35.01
C GLY A 605 -31.84 9.99 34.51
N VAL A 606 -32.54 9.72 33.40
CA VAL A 606 -32.57 8.35 32.84
C VAL A 606 -31.22 8.03 32.21
N ASP A 607 -30.43 7.25 32.95
CA ASP A 607 -29.10 6.77 32.59
C ASP A 607 -29.17 6.03 31.25
N VAL A 608 -28.42 6.50 30.22
CA VAL A 608 -28.30 5.75 28.97
C VAL A 608 -27.64 4.42 29.34
N THR A 609 -28.42 3.34 29.34
CA THR A 609 -27.94 2.02 29.74
C THR A 609 -26.97 1.51 28.69
N PHE A 610 -25.69 1.48 29.05
CA PHE A 610 -24.63 0.78 28.34
C PHE A 610 -24.11 -0.33 29.28
N ALA A 611 -24.75 -1.49 29.28
CA ALA A 611 -24.42 -2.60 30.17
C ALA A 611 -24.27 -3.96 29.44
N SER A 612 -23.69 -4.91 30.16
CA SER A 612 -22.69 -5.90 29.71
C SER A 612 -23.21 -7.22 29.13
N ASN A 613 -24.43 -7.27 28.58
CA ASN A 613 -25.06 -8.52 28.16
C ASN A 613 -25.35 -8.53 26.66
N SER A 614 -25.23 -9.69 26.01
CA SER A 614 -25.39 -9.89 24.56
C SER A 614 -26.76 -9.47 23.98
N TYR A 615 -27.76 -9.23 24.82
CA TYR A 615 -29.07 -8.70 24.43
C TYR A 615 -29.03 -7.19 24.12
N GLU A 616 -28.11 -6.42 24.72
CA GLU A 616 -28.05 -4.97 24.53
C GLU A 616 -27.44 -4.55 23.18
N THR A 617 -26.67 -5.41 22.54
CA THR A 617 -26.17 -5.19 21.17
C THR A 617 -27.27 -5.28 20.11
N MET A 618 -28.44 -5.83 20.48
CA MET A 618 -29.66 -5.80 19.66
C MET A 618 -30.54 -4.56 19.91
N ARG A 619 -30.15 -3.58 20.74
CA ARG A 619 -30.93 -2.33 20.91
C ARG A 619 -30.73 -1.33 19.78
N PRO A 620 -31.72 -0.45 19.52
CA PRO A 620 -31.63 0.51 18.44
C PRO A 620 -30.37 1.39 18.50
N VAL A 621 -29.65 1.55 17.39
CA VAL A 621 -28.38 2.30 17.37
C VAL A 621 -28.63 3.78 17.08
N LEU A 622 -29.52 4.07 16.15
CA LEU A 622 -29.83 5.43 15.70
C LEU A 622 -30.43 6.31 16.81
N PRO A 623 -31.42 5.88 17.63
CA PRO A 623 -31.94 6.70 18.73
C PRO A 623 -30.90 7.03 19.80
N ARG A 624 -29.99 6.09 20.11
CA ARG A 624 -28.89 6.33 21.05
C ARG A 624 -27.89 7.35 20.51
N ALA A 625 -27.46 7.18 19.27
CA ALA A 625 -26.58 8.14 18.59
C ALA A 625 -27.21 9.54 18.51
N TRP A 626 -28.53 9.60 18.28
CA TRP A 626 -29.29 10.84 18.29
C TRP A 626 -29.28 11.57 19.62
N ARG A 627 -29.53 10.85 20.72
CA ARG A 627 -29.50 11.43 22.07
C ARG A 627 -28.12 11.99 22.41
N LEU A 628 -27.06 11.24 22.10
CA LEU A 628 -25.68 11.69 22.30
C LEU A 628 -25.34 12.92 21.44
N ALA A 629 -25.80 12.96 20.19
CA ALA A 629 -25.64 14.13 19.33
C ALA A 629 -26.36 15.35 19.90
N ARG A 630 -27.60 15.20 20.39
CA ARG A 630 -28.35 16.28 21.04
C ARG A 630 -27.67 16.78 22.31
N MET A 631 -27.04 15.91 23.11
CA MET A 631 -26.24 16.35 24.26
C MET A 631 -25.09 17.27 23.86
N LEU A 632 -24.36 16.93 22.80
CA LEU A 632 -23.25 17.75 22.27
C LEU A 632 -23.72 19.05 21.60
N LEU A 633 -24.90 19.03 20.99
CA LEU A 633 -25.52 20.21 20.39
C LEU A 633 -26.11 21.14 21.45
N ASN A 634 -26.70 20.61 22.52
CA ASN A 634 -27.33 21.41 23.57
C ASN A 634 -26.28 22.09 24.47
N SER A 635 -25.11 21.45 24.69
CA SER A 635 -23.99 22.11 25.37
C SER A 635 -23.44 23.33 24.61
N GLN A 636 -23.82 23.54 23.34
CA GLN A 636 -23.56 24.78 22.59
C GLN A 636 -24.39 25.98 23.07
N VAL A 637 -25.59 25.71 23.60
CA VAL A 637 -26.56 26.77 23.91
C VAL A 637 -26.23 27.44 25.25
N GLU A 638 -25.67 26.68 26.21
CA GLU A 638 -25.34 27.19 27.54
C GLU A 638 -24.05 28.03 27.57
N GLU A 639 -23.02 27.68 26.78
CA GLU A 639 -21.77 28.44 26.68
C GLU A 639 -21.91 29.74 25.84
N GLY A 640 -23.01 29.91 25.10
CA GLY A 640 -23.27 31.06 24.21
C GLY A 640 -23.53 32.41 24.89
N SER A 641 -23.42 32.48 26.23
CA SER A 641 -23.63 33.72 27.01
C SER A 641 -22.36 34.59 27.13
N GLY A 642 -21.19 34.09 26.68
CA GLY A 642 -19.93 34.83 26.66
C GLY A 642 -19.22 34.64 25.32
N GLY A 643 -19.02 35.72 24.57
CA GLY A 643 -18.50 35.66 23.20
C GLY A 643 -17.15 34.95 23.07
N GLY A 644 -17.13 33.80 22.37
CA GLY A 644 -15.90 33.10 21.99
C GLY A 644 -16.10 31.71 21.37
N GLY A 645 -16.37 31.64 20.06
CA GLY A 645 -15.95 30.54 19.16
C GLY A 645 -16.87 29.32 18.97
N SER A 646 -17.50 29.22 17.80
CA SER A 646 -18.32 28.06 17.35
C SER A 646 -17.54 26.76 17.07
N SER A 647 -16.37 26.54 17.68
CA SER A 647 -15.45 25.43 17.34
C SER A 647 -15.31 24.35 18.43
N ALA A 648 -15.80 24.60 19.65
CA ALA A 648 -15.66 23.68 20.78
C ALA A 648 -16.20 22.24 20.59
N PRO A 649 -17.36 21.98 19.95
CA PRO A 649 -17.90 20.62 19.85
C PRO A 649 -17.20 19.83 18.73
N TRP A 650 -16.86 20.51 17.63
CA TRP A 650 -16.17 19.89 16.51
C TRP A 650 -14.72 19.57 16.88
N GLU A 651 -14.06 20.41 17.68
CA GLU A 651 -12.75 20.09 18.25
C GLU A 651 -12.80 18.80 19.09
N LEU A 652 -13.82 18.66 19.95
CA LEU A 652 -14.01 17.44 20.75
C LEU A 652 -14.24 16.20 19.87
N ILE A 653 -15.19 16.26 18.93
CA ILE A 653 -15.51 15.15 18.03
C ILE A 653 -14.30 14.76 17.18
N ALA A 654 -13.60 15.74 16.61
CA ALA A 654 -12.38 15.54 15.84
C ALA A 654 -11.30 14.85 16.67
N SER A 655 -11.09 15.31 17.90
CA SER A 655 -10.10 14.75 18.81
C SER A 655 -10.43 13.28 19.14
N VAL A 656 -11.70 12.95 19.43
CA VAL A 656 -12.12 11.56 19.70
C VAL A 656 -11.86 10.66 18.49
N TRP A 657 -12.14 11.12 17.28
CA TRP A 657 -11.82 10.37 16.05
C TRP A 657 -10.31 10.15 15.85
N ILE A 658 -9.48 11.14 16.19
CA ILE A 658 -8.02 11.02 16.14
C ILE A 658 -7.53 9.97 17.15
N GLU A 659 -8.08 9.96 18.37
CA GLU A 659 -7.74 8.94 19.38
C GLU A 659 -8.18 7.54 18.93
N MET A 660 -9.37 7.38 18.35
CA MET A 660 -9.80 6.10 17.75
C MET A 660 -8.90 5.66 16.59
N LEU A 661 -8.43 6.61 15.77
CA LEU A 661 -7.48 6.35 14.69
C LEU A 661 -6.12 5.87 15.23
N PHE A 662 -5.59 6.52 16.28
CA PHE A 662 -4.36 6.12 16.96
C PHE A 662 -4.50 4.81 17.70
N HIS A 663 -5.68 4.50 18.23
CA HIS A 663 -5.99 3.22 18.85
C HIS A 663 -5.98 2.07 17.83
N LEU A 664 -6.55 2.30 16.64
CA LEU A 664 -6.65 1.32 15.56
C LEU A 664 -5.30 1.01 14.90
N ALA A 665 -4.49 2.04 14.63
CA ALA A 665 -3.27 1.92 13.83
C ALA A 665 -2.26 0.83 14.29
N PRO A 666 -1.90 0.71 15.58
CA PRO A 666 -0.98 -0.33 16.06
C PRO A 666 -1.66 -1.71 16.19
N ARG A 667 -2.99 -1.77 16.24
CA ARG A 667 -3.77 -3.01 16.42
C ARG A 667 -4.16 -3.66 15.10
N CYS A 668 -3.95 -2.99 13.98
CA CYS A 668 -4.02 -3.62 12.67
C CYS A 668 -2.93 -4.69 12.55
N GLU A 669 -3.28 -5.87 12.05
CA GLU A 669 -2.33 -6.97 11.85
C GLU A 669 -1.19 -6.57 10.90
N ALA A 670 0.03 -7.06 11.15
CA ALA A 670 1.17 -6.92 10.26
C ALA A 670 0.83 -7.23 8.79
N GLY A 671 0.09 -8.32 8.55
CA GLY A 671 -0.33 -8.75 7.22
C GLY A 671 -1.18 -7.71 6.50
N PHE A 672 -2.06 -6.99 7.21
CA PHE A 672 -2.87 -5.91 6.65
C PHE A 672 -2.00 -4.76 6.14
N HIS A 673 -1.02 -4.32 6.92
CA HIS A 673 -0.14 -3.23 6.52
C HIS A 673 0.73 -3.62 5.32
N VAL A 674 1.35 -4.80 5.37
CA VAL A 674 2.23 -5.31 4.31
C VAL A 674 1.45 -5.43 3.00
N LYS A 675 0.30 -6.11 3.00
CA LYS A 675 -0.55 -6.29 1.81
C LYS A 675 -0.93 -4.98 1.14
N ASN A 676 -1.16 -3.93 1.92
CA ASN A 676 -1.59 -2.64 1.42
C ASN A 676 -0.45 -1.78 0.84
N LEU A 677 0.82 -2.09 1.12
CA LEU A 677 1.96 -1.40 0.51
C LEU A 677 2.01 -1.56 -1.01
N SER A 678 1.61 -2.72 -1.53
CA SER A 678 1.62 -3.00 -2.98
C SER A 678 0.39 -2.51 -3.74
N THR A 679 -0.62 -1.98 -3.04
CA THR A 679 -1.91 -1.57 -3.62
C THR A 679 -2.19 -0.08 -3.49
N GLY A 680 -1.14 0.74 -3.41
CA GLY A 680 -1.25 2.19 -3.32
C GLY A 680 -1.00 2.76 -1.92
N GLY A 681 -0.71 1.92 -0.94
CA GLY A 681 -0.52 2.31 0.46
C GLY A 681 -1.84 2.63 1.17
N GLU A 682 -1.84 2.48 2.49
CA GLU A 682 -2.96 2.90 3.34
C GLU A 682 -2.54 3.96 4.34
N PHE A 683 -3.46 4.89 4.63
CA PHE A 683 -3.20 6.00 5.54
C PHE A 683 -2.95 5.50 6.97
N ILE A 684 -3.69 4.49 7.43
CA ILE A 684 -3.48 3.87 8.75
C ILE A 684 -2.06 3.33 8.94
N THR A 685 -1.40 2.86 7.88
CA THR A 685 0.01 2.46 7.93
C THR A 685 0.93 3.65 8.15
N HIS A 686 0.62 4.81 7.56
CA HIS A 686 1.37 6.05 7.81
C HIS A 686 1.16 6.53 9.25
N VAL A 687 -0.07 6.45 9.77
CA VAL A 687 -0.36 6.76 11.18
C VAL A 687 0.45 5.87 12.12
N ARG A 688 0.51 4.55 11.85
CA ARG A 688 1.36 3.62 12.63
C ARG A 688 2.83 4.04 12.63
N PHE A 689 3.35 4.49 11.50
CA PHE A 689 4.74 4.95 11.39
C PHE A 689 4.97 6.32 12.04
N LEU A 690 3.98 7.21 12.03
CA LEU A 690 4.05 8.46 12.78
C LEU A 690 4.11 8.20 14.30
N LEU A 691 3.27 7.29 14.80
CA LEU A 691 3.32 6.82 16.18
C LEU A 691 4.69 6.20 16.49
N LEU A 692 5.21 5.36 15.58
CA LEU A 692 6.51 4.72 15.71
C LEU A 692 7.67 5.71 15.83
N ASN A 693 7.70 6.70 14.92
CA ASN A 693 8.70 7.76 14.90
C ASN A 693 8.61 8.67 16.14
N ARG A 694 7.48 8.63 16.86
CA ARG A 694 7.25 9.28 18.16
C ARG A 694 7.51 8.37 19.35
N GLY A 695 7.91 7.12 19.14
CA GLY A 695 8.15 6.16 20.23
C GLY A 695 6.91 5.46 20.77
N ILE A 696 5.75 5.70 20.18
CA ILE A 696 4.46 5.14 20.61
C ILE A 696 4.23 3.87 19.78
N GLY A 697 3.96 2.74 20.44
CA GLY A 697 3.65 1.47 19.76
C GLY A 697 4.64 0.33 20.01
N TRP A 698 5.84 0.60 20.54
CA TRP A 698 6.85 -0.44 20.80
C TRP A 698 6.44 -1.45 21.88
N ASN A 699 5.67 -1.00 22.88
CA ASN A 699 5.16 -1.84 23.97
C ASN A 699 3.79 -2.49 23.65
N TRP A 700 3.20 -2.20 22.49
CA TRP A 700 1.79 -2.48 22.20
C TRP A 700 1.53 -3.83 21.51
N VAL A 701 2.58 -4.63 21.28
CA VAL A 701 2.45 -5.98 20.69
C VAL A 701 1.89 -7.00 21.69
N ARG A 702 1.79 -6.67 22.99
CA ARG A 702 0.96 -7.43 23.94
C ARG A 702 0.23 -6.47 24.86
N GLY A 703 -1.02 -6.16 24.50
CA GLY A 703 -2.01 -5.92 25.54
C GLY A 703 -2.06 -7.17 26.42
N HIS A 704 -1.90 -6.97 27.72
CA HIS A 704 -2.17 -7.96 28.74
C HIS A 704 -3.47 -8.70 28.40
N ALA A 705 -3.34 -9.99 28.12
CA ALA A 705 -4.41 -10.96 28.33
C ALA A 705 -4.43 -11.33 29.80
#